data_AF-G8LSN3-F1
#
_entry.id   AF-G8LSN3-F1
#
_cell.length_a   1.000
_cell.length_b   1.000
_cell.length_c   1.000
_cell.angle_alpha   90.00
_cell.angle_beta   90.00
_cell.angle_gamma   90.00
#
_symmetry.space_group_name_H-M   'P 1'
#
loop_
_entity.id
_entity.type
_entity.pdbx_description
1 polymer ?
#
loop_
_entity_poly.entity_id
_entity_poly.type
_entity_poly.pdbx_seq_one_letter_code
_entity_poly.pdbx_strand_id
1 'polypeptide(L)'
;MNRSLTKLSRKLICLLLTMLMVFGMMFTTSYAAGTNLDPVQKFILEVIELDDDARSEFVDILEDVTPDNYQEYVGKVKKIVSLNDDDITAALKSFASYFSKSGTYKSLFLLMIETFSLNKIEAKDYTVFGFRRIQKMINYEVTGDYYDDRGIRLFVSVFTRLKALTGRDAFFDDPSDQYKLQIKVGGNLLKEQLDSLIGHIQTLKNRKIYTFDDFIDYVEKEINSYENIEIYNFKRFLKSEGLGYSGTLKKPSTDQGISPIERLYLELISLSKAERELFVIEVLDRLIAGDLYGAIEKAQKILGSMPKEDIEAALKAFASYADDNKVAIKLAIKFIGMDIESENFDTSKFSNITERINFLLTGDYDDEKGFIVFVKMMGTLRGLSTSNFIFDDKDDPYKIDIDVSKLKVYSTFKPMLDTLIKSMSSLNARGINSFDDYIAEFEAMVNAHSNEEIYYFKKFLYEERLGYSGKLMNPNDVKPTPTPTSGTPGGSGGSGGSGGSGGGSGSSDTPVVTPTNTPLPTSTPVATEPVPTSVPAANPFKDLTDNHWAKENILELADKKVLTGYPDGTIKPDLEITRAEMAVIIVRAIGLVPVENPELKFKDKDEIGEWAAGYIQAAVDNNIIVGYEDNTFRPSNKLTREEMVVMVMKAYKYEPVQNPEVAFTDKADIGNWSIGYVAKAVETKIVAGYPDNTFRPKKNVTRAEVATVIVNCIKALEEKAAE
;
A
#
# COMPACT_ATOMS: atom_id res chain seq x y z
N MET A 1 -37.20 18.43 35.67
CA MET A 1 -35.74 18.68 35.56
C MET A 1 -34.89 17.84 36.52
N ASN A 2 -35.25 17.67 37.80
CA ASN A 2 -34.34 17.00 38.76
C ASN A 2 -34.12 15.49 38.51
N ARG A 3 -35.14 14.72 38.11
CA ARG A 3 -35.01 13.25 37.88
C ARG A 3 -34.12 12.84 36.71
N SER A 4 -34.04 13.62 35.62
CA SER A 4 -33.15 13.31 34.50
C SER A 4 -31.71 13.65 34.84
N LEU A 5 -31.48 14.73 35.59
CA LEU A 5 -30.17 15.10 36.13
C LEU A 5 -29.65 14.03 37.11
N THR A 6 -30.51 13.48 37.99
CA THR A 6 -30.13 12.39 38.91
C THR A 6 -29.87 11.05 38.19
N LYS A 7 -30.56 10.79 37.07
CA LYS A 7 -30.31 9.59 36.25
C LYS A 7 -29.02 9.73 35.43
N LEU A 8 -28.77 10.91 34.87
CA LEU A 8 -27.54 11.21 34.14
C LEU A 8 -26.33 11.20 35.08
N SER A 9 -26.46 11.78 36.27
CA SER A 9 -25.40 11.72 37.29
C SER A 9 -25.14 10.27 37.74
N ARG A 10 -26.17 9.44 37.95
CA ARG A 10 -26.01 8.01 38.26
C ARG A 10 -25.35 7.20 37.15
N LYS A 11 -25.71 7.44 35.88
CA LYS A 11 -25.07 6.78 34.73
C LYS A 11 -23.61 7.21 34.57
N LEU A 12 -23.33 8.49 34.81
CA LEU A 12 -21.97 9.04 34.81
C LEU A 12 -21.12 8.50 35.97
N ILE A 13 -21.72 8.37 37.16
CA ILE A 13 -21.15 7.71 38.34
C ILE A 13 -20.75 6.28 38.00
N CYS A 14 -21.68 5.50 37.44
CA CYS A 14 -21.41 4.12 37.07
C CYS A 14 -20.26 4.05 36.06
N LEU A 15 -20.29 4.87 34.99
CA LEU A 15 -19.25 4.83 33.97
C LEU A 15 -17.86 5.23 34.48
N LEU A 16 -17.75 6.27 35.31
CA LEU A 16 -16.46 6.70 35.87
C LEU A 16 -15.91 5.67 36.86
N LEU A 17 -16.77 5.05 37.68
CA LEU A 17 -16.38 3.94 38.56
C LEU A 17 -15.96 2.71 37.76
N THR A 18 -16.68 2.42 36.69
CA THR A 18 -16.42 1.35 35.72
C THR A 18 -15.08 1.58 34.99
N MET A 19 -14.79 2.80 34.55
CA MET A 19 -13.49 3.19 33.98
C MET A 19 -12.36 2.98 34.98
N LEU A 20 -12.55 3.41 36.22
CA LEU A 20 -11.53 3.33 37.26
C LEU A 20 -11.30 1.88 37.72
N MET A 21 -12.35 1.06 37.73
CA MET A 21 -12.26 -0.38 37.92
C MET A 21 -11.51 -1.05 36.77
N VAL A 22 -11.84 -0.73 35.52
CA VAL A 22 -11.13 -1.21 34.34
C VAL A 22 -9.66 -0.83 34.40
N PHE A 23 -9.34 0.45 34.44
CA PHE A 23 -7.95 0.88 34.41
C PHE A 23 -7.21 0.43 35.67
N GLY A 24 -7.74 0.72 36.85
CA GLY A 24 -7.09 0.44 38.14
C GLY A 24 -6.86 -1.05 38.43
N MET A 25 -7.80 -1.94 38.06
CA MET A 25 -7.57 -3.40 38.17
C MET A 25 -6.67 -3.93 37.06
N MET A 26 -6.51 -3.22 35.95
CA MET A 26 -5.72 -3.67 34.79
C MET A 26 -4.25 -3.19 34.82
N PHE A 27 -3.92 -2.13 35.57
CA PHE A 27 -2.59 -1.55 35.83
C PHE A 27 -1.55 -2.48 36.54
N THR A 28 -1.61 -3.81 36.44
CA THR A 28 -0.97 -4.74 37.39
C THR A 28 0.47 -5.15 37.15
N THR A 29 1.10 -4.91 36.00
CA THR A 29 2.37 -5.60 35.72
C THR A 29 3.63 -4.92 36.22
N SER A 30 3.60 -3.65 36.60
CA SER A 30 4.86 -2.91 36.78
C SER A 30 5.62 -3.18 38.09
N TYR A 31 5.12 -3.99 39.04
CA TYR A 31 5.85 -4.19 40.30
C TYR A 31 5.89 -5.59 40.91
N ALA A 32 5.20 -6.58 40.34
CA ALA A 32 5.27 -7.96 40.83
C ALA A 32 5.58 -8.93 39.68
N ALA A 33 6.87 -9.07 39.37
CA ALA A 33 7.52 -10.23 38.75
C ALA A 33 6.68 -11.08 37.77
N GLY A 34 6.82 -10.82 36.48
CA GLY A 34 6.55 -11.77 35.39
C GLY A 34 5.37 -11.43 34.48
N THR A 35 5.37 -12.03 33.29
CA THR A 35 4.35 -11.93 32.23
C THR A 35 2.99 -12.55 32.59
N ASN A 36 2.76 -12.89 33.87
CA ASN A 36 1.55 -13.59 34.30
C ASN A 36 0.58 -12.59 34.93
N LEU A 37 -0.42 -12.21 34.14
CA LEU A 37 -1.60 -11.48 34.59
C LEU A 37 -2.26 -12.13 35.82
N ASP A 38 -2.81 -11.31 36.71
CA ASP A 38 -3.64 -11.80 37.82
C ASP A 38 -4.91 -12.50 37.26
N PRO A 39 -5.37 -13.60 37.88
CA PRO A 39 -6.52 -14.36 37.39
C PRO A 39 -7.78 -13.51 37.13
N VAL A 40 -8.08 -12.51 37.95
CA VAL A 40 -9.25 -11.64 37.75
C VAL A 40 -9.09 -10.78 36.49
N GLN A 41 -7.87 -10.43 36.11
CA GLN A 41 -7.62 -9.63 34.91
C GLN A 41 -7.76 -10.43 33.63
N LYS A 42 -7.17 -11.63 33.59
CA LYS A 42 -7.39 -12.58 32.49
C LYS A 42 -8.89 -12.80 32.29
N PHE A 43 -9.60 -12.93 33.42
CA PHE A 43 -11.05 -13.09 33.43
C PHE A 43 -11.79 -11.87 32.86
N ILE A 44 -11.42 -10.66 33.26
CA ILE A 44 -12.02 -9.43 32.71
C ILE A 44 -11.73 -9.30 31.21
N LEU A 45 -10.50 -9.53 30.76
CA LEU A 45 -10.11 -9.41 29.36
C LEU A 45 -10.91 -10.33 28.45
N GLU A 46 -11.12 -11.59 28.85
CA GLU A 46 -11.93 -12.51 28.06
C GLU A 46 -13.40 -12.10 28.03
N VAL A 47 -13.92 -11.61 29.15
CA VAL A 47 -15.36 -11.28 29.27
C VAL A 47 -15.75 -10.04 28.50
N ILE A 48 -14.88 -9.02 28.47
CA ILE A 48 -15.16 -7.78 27.71
C ILE A 48 -15.09 -7.99 26.19
N GLU A 49 -14.52 -9.11 25.73
CA GLU A 49 -14.50 -9.52 24.32
C GLU A 49 -15.69 -10.36 23.90
N LEU A 50 -16.50 -10.86 24.85
CA LEU A 50 -17.71 -11.63 24.53
C LEU A 50 -18.73 -10.79 23.75
N ASP A 51 -19.56 -11.47 22.97
CA ASP A 51 -20.78 -10.86 22.42
C ASP A 51 -21.81 -10.55 23.53
N ASP A 52 -22.85 -9.80 23.16
CA ASP A 52 -23.80 -9.29 24.15
C ASP A 52 -24.56 -10.43 24.87
N ASP A 53 -24.83 -11.55 24.19
CA ASP A 53 -25.58 -12.67 24.75
C ASP A 53 -24.72 -13.47 25.74
N ALA A 54 -23.50 -13.85 25.33
CA ALA A 54 -22.54 -14.56 26.17
C ALA A 54 -22.14 -13.74 27.40
N ARG A 55 -22.03 -12.42 27.23
CA ARG A 55 -21.72 -11.50 28.33
C ARG A 55 -22.87 -11.37 29.32
N SER A 56 -24.11 -11.34 28.84
CA SER A 56 -25.30 -11.36 29.70
C SER A 56 -25.37 -12.66 30.51
N GLU A 57 -25.18 -13.82 29.86
CA GLU A 57 -25.15 -15.12 30.54
C GLU A 57 -24.06 -15.18 31.63
N PHE A 58 -22.90 -14.61 31.32
CA PHE A 58 -21.79 -14.54 32.26
C PHE A 58 -22.11 -13.66 33.48
N VAL A 59 -22.76 -12.52 33.28
CA VAL A 59 -23.18 -11.62 34.37
C VAL A 59 -24.19 -12.30 35.29
N ASP A 60 -25.18 -12.99 34.72
CA ASP A 60 -26.17 -13.76 35.48
C ASP A 60 -25.48 -14.81 36.37
N ILE A 61 -24.47 -15.51 35.84
CA ILE A 61 -23.67 -16.46 36.62
C ILE A 61 -22.96 -15.77 37.79
N LEU A 62 -22.28 -14.66 37.54
CA LEU A 62 -21.52 -13.96 38.57
C LEU A 62 -22.42 -13.34 39.66
N GLU A 63 -23.67 -13.00 39.34
CA GLU A 63 -24.64 -12.49 40.32
C GLU A 63 -24.89 -13.50 41.47
N ASP A 64 -24.83 -14.80 41.19
CA ASP A 64 -25.04 -15.87 42.17
C ASP A 64 -23.76 -16.36 42.87
N VAL A 65 -22.57 -15.92 42.40
CA VAL A 65 -21.29 -16.33 42.97
C VAL A 65 -21.03 -15.67 44.33
N THR A 66 -20.63 -16.49 45.31
CA THR A 66 -20.32 -16.14 46.70
C THR A 66 -19.03 -16.86 47.14
N PRO A 67 -18.40 -16.45 48.26
CA PRO A 67 -17.21 -17.15 48.78
C PRO A 67 -17.44 -18.63 49.07
N ASP A 68 -18.69 -19.05 49.33
CA ASP A 68 -19.03 -20.41 49.73
C ASP A 68 -19.34 -21.34 48.54
N ASN A 69 -19.77 -20.80 47.39
CA ASN A 69 -20.26 -21.58 46.25
C ASN A 69 -19.47 -21.39 44.94
N TYR A 70 -18.44 -20.55 44.91
CA TYR A 70 -17.75 -20.18 43.66
C TYR A 70 -17.22 -21.37 42.84
N GLN A 71 -16.85 -22.49 43.49
CA GLN A 71 -16.36 -23.70 42.81
C GLN A 71 -17.43 -24.36 41.94
N GLU A 72 -18.72 -24.26 42.30
CA GLU A 72 -19.83 -24.85 41.56
C GLU A 72 -20.05 -24.19 40.19
N TYR A 73 -19.54 -22.95 40.03
CA TYR A 73 -19.71 -22.15 38.82
C TYR A 73 -18.56 -22.27 37.82
N VAL A 74 -17.43 -22.89 38.19
CA VAL A 74 -16.26 -23.07 37.30
C VAL A 74 -16.66 -23.73 35.99
N GLY A 75 -17.44 -24.81 36.05
CA GLY A 75 -17.88 -25.53 34.85
C GLY A 75 -18.90 -24.78 33.99
N LYS A 76 -19.66 -23.82 34.55
CA LYS A 76 -20.56 -22.96 33.78
C LYS A 76 -19.76 -21.88 33.06
N VAL A 77 -18.87 -21.22 33.79
CA VAL A 77 -17.98 -20.17 33.26
C VAL A 77 -17.07 -20.69 32.14
N LYS A 78 -16.53 -21.90 32.28
CA LYS A 78 -15.69 -22.56 31.26
C LYS A 78 -16.38 -22.69 29.88
N LYS A 79 -17.72 -22.70 29.83
CA LYS A 79 -18.45 -22.77 28.57
C LYS A 79 -18.52 -21.43 27.84
N ILE A 80 -18.21 -20.34 28.55
CA ILE A 80 -18.35 -18.97 28.06
C ILE A 80 -16.98 -18.36 27.74
N VAL A 81 -15.98 -18.57 28.60
CA VAL A 81 -14.64 -17.97 28.45
C VAL A 81 -13.56 -18.99 28.11
N SER A 82 -12.52 -18.56 27.39
CA SER A 82 -11.42 -19.41 26.91
C SER A 82 -10.25 -19.54 27.90
N LEU A 83 -10.54 -19.66 29.20
CA LEU A 83 -9.53 -19.81 30.26
C LEU A 83 -9.44 -21.25 30.77
N ASN A 84 -8.30 -21.62 31.36
CA ASN A 84 -8.13 -22.91 32.02
C ASN A 84 -8.84 -22.93 33.39
N ASP A 85 -9.06 -24.14 33.93
CA ASP A 85 -9.84 -24.34 35.16
C ASP A 85 -9.19 -23.67 36.38
N ASP A 86 -7.85 -23.61 36.43
CA ASP A 86 -7.12 -22.99 37.53
C ASP A 86 -7.29 -21.46 37.52
N ASP A 87 -7.15 -20.83 36.35
CA ASP A 87 -7.36 -19.39 36.15
C ASP A 87 -8.83 -19.01 36.45
N ILE A 88 -9.80 -19.80 35.97
CA ILE A 88 -11.23 -19.57 36.27
C ILE A 88 -11.51 -19.70 37.76
N THR A 89 -10.99 -20.75 38.40
CA THR A 89 -11.21 -21.01 39.83
C THR A 89 -10.61 -19.89 40.68
N ALA A 90 -9.38 -19.45 40.35
CA ALA A 90 -8.72 -18.38 41.06
C ALA A 90 -9.41 -17.02 40.85
N ALA A 91 -9.89 -16.75 39.63
CA ALA A 91 -10.65 -15.54 39.32
C ALA A 91 -11.99 -15.49 40.07
N LEU A 92 -12.77 -16.57 40.04
CA LEU A 92 -14.04 -16.67 40.75
C LEU A 92 -13.87 -16.56 42.27
N LYS A 93 -12.84 -17.20 42.83
CA LYS A 93 -12.50 -17.08 44.25
C LYS A 93 -12.19 -15.63 44.63
N SER A 94 -11.39 -14.97 43.80
CA SER A 94 -10.98 -13.59 44.01
C SER A 94 -12.16 -12.64 43.87
N PHE A 95 -12.96 -12.77 42.80
CA PHE A 95 -14.22 -12.05 42.58
C PHE A 95 -15.16 -12.18 43.79
N ALA A 96 -15.44 -13.42 44.22
CA ALA A 96 -16.30 -13.71 45.37
C ALA A 96 -15.79 -13.04 46.65
N SER A 97 -14.47 -13.05 46.88
CA SER A 97 -13.84 -12.50 48.07
C SER A 97 -13.81 -10.97 48.05
N TYR A 98 -13.48 -10.37 46.91
CA TYR A 98 -13.29 -8.93 46.73
C TYR A 98 -14.59 -8.15 46.96
N PHE A 99 -15.71 -8.71 46.51
CA PHE A 99 -17.00 -8.04 46.55
C PHE A 99 -17.92 -8.47 47.70
N SER A 100 -17.48 -9.44 48.53
CA SER A 100 -18.22 -9.91 49.71
C SER A 100 -18.48 -8.85 50.79
N LYS A 101 -17.66 -7.79 50.85
CA LYS A 101 -17.72 -6.76 51.91
C LYS A 101 -18.65 -5.58 51.60
N SER A 102 -19.12 -5.42 50.35
CA SER A 102 -20.04 -4.36 49.94
C SER A 102 -20.72 -4.74 48.62
N GLY A 103 -22.02 -5.05 48.68
CA GLY A 103 -22.83 -5.43 47.51
C GLY A 103 -22.85 -4.37 46.41
N THR A 104 -22.61 -3.10 46.76
CA THR A 104 -22.50 -1.98 45.82
C THR A 104 -21.38 -2.20 44.79
N TYR A 105 -20.24 -2.74 45.19
CA TYR A 105 -19.11 -2.95 44.27
C TYR A 105 -19.32 -4.15 43.36
N LYS A 106 -20.02 -5.20 43.83
CA LYS A 106 -20.45 -6.33 43.00
C LYS A 106 -21.31 -5.84 41.84
N SER A 107 -22.37 -5.08 42.14
CA SER A 107 -23.28 -4.56 41.12
C SER A 107 -22.60 -3.61 40.12
N LEU A 108 -21.63 -2.81 40.58
CA LEU A 108 -20.86 -1.93 39.69
C LEU A 108 -19.94 -2.71 38.74
N PHE A 109 -19.34 -3.81 39.20
CA PHE A 109 -18.50 -4.69 38.39
C PHE A 109 -19.31 -5.44 37.33
N LEU A 110 -20.50 -5.93 37.70
CA LEU A 110 -21.41 -6.56 36.74
C LEU A 110 -21.86 -5.57 35.66
N LEU A 111 -22.24 -4.35 36.07
CA LEU A 111 -22.62 -3.29 35.13
C LEU A 111 -21.46 -2.88 34.21
N MET A 112 -20.22 -2.90 34.71
CA MET A 112 -19.02 -2.71 33.89
C MET A 112 -18.98 -3.75 32.77
N ILE A 113 -19.08 -5.03 33.14
CA ILE A 113 -19.06 -6.13 32.17
C ILE A 113 -20.15 -5.92 31.13
N GLU A 114 -21.41 -5.74 31.54
CA GLU A 114 -22.53 -5.52 30.60
C GLU A 114 -22.30 -4.35 29.65
N THR A 115 -21.68 -3.28 30.15
CA THR A 115 -21.54 -2.03 29.38
C THR A 115 -20.45 -2.14 28.31
N PHE A 116 -19.36 -2.87 28.53
CA PHE A 116 -18.23 -2.92 27.60
C PHE A 116 -18.36 -4.06 26.60
N SER A 117 -18.03 -3.76 25.34
CA SER A 117 -18.18 -4.67 24.21
C SER A 117 -17.00 -4.40 23.27
N LEU A 118 -15.85 -5.00 23.57
CA LEU A 118 -14.65 -4.84 22.74
C LEU A 118 -14.82 -5.50 21.38
N ASN A 119 -15.64 -6.54 21.26
CA ASN A 119 -15.96 -7.16 19.96
C ASN A 119 -16.61 -6.19 18.95
N LYS A 120 -17.20 -5.09 19.41
CA LYS A 120 -17.74 -4.02 18.54
C LYS A 120 -16.72 -2.95 18.18
N ILE A 121 -15.53 -2.99 18.78
CA ILE A 121 -14.41 -2.10 18.48
C ILE A 121 -13.45 -2.92 17.65
N GLU A 122 -13.40 -2.60 16.36
CA GLU A 122 -12.44 -3.20 15.44
C GLU A 122 -11.04 -3.16 16.05
N ALA A 123 -10.34 -4.29 15.95
CA ALA A 123 -8.91 -4.37 16.20
C ALA A 123 -8.20 -3.55 15.12
N LYS A 124 -8.12 -2.24 15.37
CA LYS A 124 -7.35 -1.33 14.54
C LYS A 124 -5.93 -1.33 15.08
N ASP A 125 -4.97 -1.38 14.18
CA ASP A 125 -3.62 -1.03 14.55
C ASP A 125 -3.57 0.49 14.78
N TYR A 126 -3.50 0.92 16.03
CA TYR A 126 -3.35 2.35 16.35
C TYR A 126 -1.88 2.81 16.28
N THR A 127 -0.93 1.91 15.95
CA THR A 127 0.52 2.25 15.98
C THR A 127 0.89 3.16 14.81
N VAL A 128 0.11 3.10 13.73
CA VAL A 128 0.20 3.89 12.50
C VAL A 128 -0.13 5.37 12.68
N PHE A 129 -0.57 5.77 13.87
CA PHE A 129 -0.71 7.18 14.22
C PHE A 129 0.60 7.82 14.69
N GLY A 130 1.73 7.10 14.73
CA GLY A 130 3.02 7.69 15.10
C GLY A 130 3.16 7.98 16.60
N PHE A 131 2.37 7.32 17.45
CA PHE A 131 2.51 7.33 18.92
C PHE A 131 2.78 5.93 19.48
N ARG A 132 3.46 5.06 18.72
CA ARG A 132 3.67 3.64 19.03
C ARG A 132 4.13 3.38 20.47
N ARG A 133 5.00 4.24 21.04
CA ARG A 133 5.46 4.06 22.42
C ARG A 133 4.37 4.35 23.45
N ILE A 134 3.55 5.39 23.24
CA ILE A 134 2.37 5.69 24.07
C ILE A 134 1.36 4.55 23.96
N GLN A 135 1.09 4.01 22.77
CA GLN A 135 0.19 2.87 22.63
C GLN A 135 0.72 1.62 23.33
N LYS A 136 2.00 1.28 23.12
CA LYS A 136 2.63 0.14 23.79
C LYS A 136 2.54 0.28 25.30
N MET A 137 2.72 1.50 25.83
CA MET A 137 2.51 1.78 27.24
C MET A 137 1.05 1.54 27.63
N ILE A 138 0.06 2.07 26.91
CA ILE A 138 -1.37 1.84 27.19
C ILE A 138 -1.71 0.35 27.16
N ASN A 139 -1.21 -0.39 26.16
CA ASN A 139 -1.38 -1.83 26.03
C ASN A 139 -0.80 -2.54 27.25
N TYR A 140 0.48 -2.33 27.52
CA TYR A 140 1.17 -2.97 28.63
C TYR A 140 0.55 -2.67 29.98
N GLU A 141 0.10 -1.43 30.20
CA GLU A 141 -0.56 -1.01 31.43
C GLU A 141 -1.97 -1.59 31.58
N VAL A 142 -2.58 -2.15 30.53
CA VAL A 142 -3.88 -2.80 30.62
C VAL A 142 -3.75 -4.33 30.59
N THR A 143 -2.94 -4.87 29.69
CA THR A 143 -2.89 -6.31 29.39
C THR A 143 -1.63 -6.98 29.92
N GLY A 144 -0.67 -6.21 30.43
CA GLY A 144 0.64 -6.75 30.78
C GLY A 144 1.52 -7.14 29.58
N ASP A 145 1.03 -6.93 28.36
CA ASP A 145 1.73 -7.21 27.12
C ASP A 145 1.70 -5.96 26.22
N TYR A 146 2.88 -5.50 25.81
CA TYR A 146 3.03 -4.36 24.91
C TYR A 146 2.30 -4.55 23.56
N TYR A 147 2.11 -5.79 23.13
CA TYR A 147 1.57 -6.15 21.82
C TYR A 147 0.12 -6.61 21.84
N ASP A 148 -0.48 -6.75 23.02
CA ASP A 148 -1.91 -7.08 23.15
C ASP A 148 -2.75 -5.80 23.02
N ASP A 149 -3.40 -5.66 21.87
CA ASP A 149 -4.16 -4.47 21.45
C ASP A 149 -5.49 -4.29 22.19
N ARG A 150 -5.90 -5.27 23.01
CA ARG A 150 -7.07 -5.14 23.89
C ARG A 150 -6.95 -3.93 24.80
N GLY A 151 -5.72 -3.54 25.16
CA GLY A 151 -5.48 -2.35 25.98
C GLY A 151 -5.91 -1.04 25.31
N ILE A 152 -5.43 -0.77 24.11
CA ILE A 152 -5.82 0.43 23.36
C ILE A 152 -7.29 0.41 22.92
N ARG A 153 -7.84 -0.76 22.56
CA ARG A 153 -9.27 -0.92 22.26
C ARG A 153 -10.14 -0.58 23.47
N LEU A 154 -9.71 -1.00 24.66
CA LEU A 154 -10.39 -0.66 25.91
C LEU A 154 -10.30 0.83 26.24
N PHE A 155 -9.13 1.45 26.03
CA PHE A 155 -8.97 2.90 26.14
C PHE A 155 -9.98 3.65 25.23
N VAL A 156 -10.05 3.29 23.94
CA VAL A 156 -11.00 3.87 22.97
C VAL A 156 -12.44 3.68 23.43
N SER A 157 -12.81 2.46 23.87
CA SER A 157 -14.16 2.14 24.38
C SER A 157 -14.59 3.06 25.52
N VAL A 158 -13.69 3.22 26.50
CA VAL A 158 -13.93 4.01 27.71
C VAL A 158 -14.17 5.46 27.34
N PHE A 159 -13.26 6.08 26.58
CA PHE A 159 -13.33 7.50 26.30
C PHE A 159 -14.44 7.85 25.29
N THR A 160 -14.75 6.96 24.36
CA THR A 160 -15.92 7.09 23.48
C THR A 160 -17.22 7.17 24.29
N ARG A 161 -17.41 6.24 25.24
CA ARG A 161 -18.60 6.21 26.10
C ARG A 161 -18.64 7.41 27.04
N LEU A 162 -17.49 7.81 27.57
CA LEU A 162 -17.38 8.99 28.44
C LEU A 162 -17.81 10.25 27.70
N LYS A 163 -17.33 10.45 26.46
CA LYS A 163 -17.72 11.57 25.61
C LYS A 163 -19.21 11.52 25.27
N ALA A 164 -19.74 10.36 24.87
CA ALA A 164 -21.16 10.19 24.54
C ALA A 164 -22.09 10.51 25.73
N LEU A 165 -21.67 10.18 26.96
CA LEU A 165 -22.48 10.38 28.16
C LEU A 165 -22.36 11.79 28.75
N THR A 166 -21.17 12.39 28.71
CA THR A 166 -20.94 13.73 29.29
C THR A 166 -21.22 14.86 28.31
N GLY A 167 -21.08 14.60 27.01
CA GLY A 167 -20.98 15.63 25.96
C GLY A 167 -19.70 16.50 26.07
N ARG A 168 -18.85 16.28 27.08
CA ARG A 168 -17.68 17.10 27.38
C ARG A 168 -16.40 16.44 26.90
N ASP A 169 -15.44 17.28 26.55
CA ASP A 169 -14.08 16.84 26.24
C ASP A 169 -13.32 16.55 27.53
N ALA A 170 -12.49 15.51 27.47
CA ALA A 170 -11.65 15.04 28.55
C ALA A 170 -10.19 15.44 28.36
N PHE A 171 -9.76 15.71 27.13
CA PHE A 171 -8.36 15.94 26.80
C PHE A 171 -8.15 17.37 26.28
N PHE A 172 -7.10 18.02 26.73
CA PHE A 172 -6.78 19.41 26.45
C PHE A 172 -5.27 19.59 26.25
N ASP A 173 -4.87 20.74 25.71
CA ASP A 173 -3.47 21.16 25.82
C ASP A 173 -3.18 21.60 27.26
N ASP A 174 -2.00 21.25 27.76
CA ASP A 174 -1.55 21.76 29.04
C ASP A 174 -1.38 23.29 28.98
N PRO A 175 -1.93 24.04 29.94
CA PRO A 175 -1.93 25.50 29.89
C PRO A 175 -0.54 26.12 30.10
N SER A 176 0.40 25.37 30.70
CA SER A 176 1.79 25.79 30.90
C SER A 176 2.70 25.36 29.75
N ASP A 177 2.40 24.24 29.09
CA ASP A 177 3.08 23.77 27.88
C ASP A 177 2.08 23.19 26.88
N GLN A 178 1.74 23.97 25.86
CA GLN A 178 0.77 23.57 24.83
C GLN A 178 1.14 22.26 24.08
N TYR A 179 2.39 21.81 24.13
CA TYR A 179 2.81 20.54 23.54
C TYR A 179 2.48 19.34 24.41
N LYS A 180 2.25 19.53 25.71
CA LYS A 180 1.86 18.48 26.66
C LYS A 180 0.35 18.32 26.76
N LEU A 181 -0.09 17.12 27.12
CA LEU A 181 -1.48 16.74 27.28
C LEU A 181 -1.93 17.05 28.70
N GLN A 182 -3.12 17.61 28.83
CA GLN A 182 -3.84 17.71 30.09
C GLN A 182 -5.16 16.95 29.99
N ILE A 183 -5.50 16.18 31.02
CA ILE A 183 -6.69 15.36 31.15
C ILE A 183 -7.59 16.00 32.21
N LYS A 184 -8.77 16.44 31.80
CA LYS A 184 -9.83 16.96 32.69
C LYS A 184 -11.02 16.03 32.64
N VAL A 185 -10.94 14.98 33.44
CA VAL A 185 -12.07 14.07 33.65
C VAL A 185 -12.70 14.40 35.00
N GLY A 186 -14.02 14.54 35.04
CA GLY A 186 -14.75 14.73 36.30
C GLY A 186 -14.77 16.17 36.84
N GLY A 187 -15.45 16.31 37.98
CA GLY A 187 -15.57 17.56 38.75
C GLY A 187 -15.85 17.22 40.22
N ASN A 188 -15.96 18.23 41.09
CA ASN A 188 -16.03 18.06 42.55
C ASN A 188 -17.13 17.11 43.06
N LEU A 189 -18.13 16.79 42.25
CA LEU A 189 -19.30 16.00 42.65
C LEU A 189 -18.97 14.52 42.95
N LEU A 190 -17.88 13.98 42.40
CA LEU A 190 -17.59 12.53 42.39
C LEU A 190 -16.24 12.13 42.98
N LYS A 191 -15.47 13.11 43.45
CA LYS A 191 -14.09 12.93 43.89
C LYS A 191 -14.00 11.94 45.06
N GLU A 192 -14.87 12.08 46.06
CA GLU A 192 -14.88 11.22 47.25
C GLU A 192 -15.14 9.73 46.94
N GLN A 193 -16.05 9.41 46.01
CA GLN A 193 -16.35 8.03 45.63
C GLN A 193 -15.22 7.40 44.81
N LEU A 194 -14.59 8.18 43.92
CA LEU A 194 -13.47 7.72 43.11
C LEU A 194 -12.21 7.52 43.99
N ASP A 195 -11.93 8.46 44.90
CA ASP A 195 -10.85 8.34 45.89
C ASP A 195 -11.06 7.13 46.79
N SER A 196 -12.31 6.89 47.23
CA SER A 196 -12.64 5.70 48.02
C SER A 196 -12.36 4.42 47.24
N LEU A 197 -12.75 4.34 45.97
CA LEU A 197 -12.49 3.18 45.12
C LEU A 197 -10.99 2.95 44.90
N ILE A 198 -10.22 3.98 44.58
CA ILE A 198 -8.75 3.91 44.46
C ILE A 198 -8.13 3.40 45.76
N GLY A 199 -8.65 3.88 46.89
CA GLY A 199 -8.30 3.40 48.22
C GLY A 199 -8.57 1.92 48.47
N HIS A 200 -9.26 1.18 47.61
CA HIS A 200 -9.42 -0.28 47.70
C HIS A 200 -8.54 -1.05 46.70
N ILE A 201 -7.99 -0.38 45.68
CA ILE A 201 -7.16 -0.99 44.64
C ILE A 201 -5.70 -1.00 45.09
N GLN A 202 -5.23 -2.17 45.57
CA GLN A 202 -3.90 -2.32 46.17
C GLN A 202 -2.75 -1.98 45.20
N THR A 203 -2.92 -2.24 43.92
CA THR A 203 -1.91 -1.97 42.87
C THR A 203 -1.67 -0.47 42.70
N LEU A 204 -2.73 0.34 42.70
CA LEU A 204 -2.63 1.80 42.68
C LEU A 204 -1.92 2.33 43.93
N LYS A 205 -2.23 1.79 45.11
CA LYS A 205 -1.51 2.14 46.35
C LYS A 205 -0.03 1.82 46.29
N ASN A 206 0.36 0.70 45.68
CA ASN A 206 1.77 0.34 45.49
C ASN A 206 2.50 1.36 44.60
N ARG A 207 1.79 1.98 43.66
CA ARG A 207 2.28 3.10 42.83
C ARG A 207 2.13 4.47 43.49
N LYS A 208 1.72 4.52 44.77
CA LYS A 208 1.44 5.75 45.54
C LYS A 208 0.33 6.62 44.95
N ILE A 209 -0.64 5.98 44.28
CA ILE A 209 -1.85 6.60 43.76
C ILE A 209 -2.96 6.36 44.78
N TYR A 210 -3.43 7.42 45.45
CA TYR A 210 -4.41 7.32 46.52
C TYR A 210 -5.73 8.03 46.20
N THR A 211 -5.70 8.98 45.27
CA THR A 211 -6.84 9.79 44.84
C THR A 211 -6.99 9.75 43.33
N PHE A 212 -8.16 10.18 42.84
CA PHE A 212 -8.43 10.27 41.42
C PHE A 212 -7.55 11.31 40.74
N ASP A 213 -7.21 12.39 41.44
CA ASP A 213 -6.25 13.38 40.95
C ASP A 213 -4.86 12.74 40.82
N ASP A 214 -4.39 11.96 41.82
CA ASP A 214 -3.10 11.25 41.72
C ASP A 214 -3.07 10.29 40.51
N PHE A 215 -4.22 9.69 40.17
CA PHE A 215 -4.34 8.80 39.03
C PHE A 215 -4.25 9.56 37.70
N ILE A 216 -4.93 10.70 37.60
CA ILE A 216 -4.85 11.57 36.42
C ILE A 216 -3.42 12.11 36.27
N ASP A 217 -2.82 12.61 37.34
CA ASP A 217 -1.43 13.08 37.36
C ASP A 217 -0.46 11.99 36.92
N TYR A 218 -0.68 10.75 37.35
CA TYR A 218 0.11 9.60 36.92
C TYR A 218 0.00 9.38 35.42
N VAL A 219 -1.21 9.30 34.87
CA VAL A 219 -1.44 9.08 33.43
C VAL A 219 -0.87 10.22 32.59
N GLU A 220 -1.11 11.47 33.01
CA GLU A 220 -0.53 12.65 32.35
C GLU A 220 0.99 12.59 32.36
N LYS A 221 1.61 12.27 33.50
CA LYS A 221 3.06 12.17 33.62
C LYS A 221 3.64 11.10 32.71
N GLU A 222 3.03 9.92 32.65
CA GLU A 222 3.49 8.84 31.76
C GLU A 222 3.39 9.26 30.29
N ILE A 223 2.25 9.80 29.85
CA ILE A 223 2.07 10.25 28.46
C ILE A 223 2.97 11.45 28.12
N ASN A 224 3.10 12.41 29.04
CA ASN A 224 3.90 13.62 28.82
C ASN A 224 5.41 13.38 28.91
N SER A 225 5.84 12.20 29.37
CA SER A 225 7.25 11.78 29.36
C SER A 225 7.79 11.49 27.96
N TYR A 226 6.90 11.28 26.97
CA TYR A 226 7.27 11.03 25.58
C TYR A 226 7.60 12.32 24.82
N GLU A 227 8.17 12.13 23.64
CA GLU A 227 8.56 13.23 22.75
C GLU A 227 7.34 14.05 22.33
N ASN A 228 7.50 15.36 22.18
CA ASN A 228 6.38 16.25 21.85
C ASN A 228 5.70 15.87 20.53
N ILE A 229 6.43 15.30 19.57
CA ILE A 229 5.86 14.80 18.32
C ILE A 229 4.94 13.59 18.53
N GLU A 230 5.30 12.66 19.43
CA GLU A 230 4.43 11.53 19.77
C GLU A 230 3.20 11.98 20.55
N ILE A 231 3.35 12.97 21.44
CA ILE A 231 2.21 13.55 22.17
C ILE A 231 1.28 14.28 21.19
N TYR A 232 1.82 15.04 20.25
CA TYR A 232 1.06 15.68 19.18
C TYR A 232 0.25 14.65 18.37
N ASN A 233 0.91 13.56 17.98
CA ASN A 233 0.30 12.44 17.27
C ASN A 233 -0.83 11.77 18.08
N PHE A 234 -0.61 11.56 19.37
CA PHE A 234 -1.62 11.05 20.28
C PHE A 234 -2.82 12.01 20.42
N LYS A 235 -2.59 13.32 20.56
CA LYS A 235 -3.66 14.34 20.58
C LYS A 235 -4.48 14.33 19.29
N ARG A 236 -3.82 14.20 18.14
CA ARG A 236 -4.48 14.05 16.83
C ARG A 236 -5.38 12.82 16.79
N PHE A 237 -4.89 11.68 17.26
CA PHE A 237 -5.68 10.46 17.40
C PHE A 237 -6.91 10.64 18.28
N LEU A 238 -6.75 11.26 19.46
CA LEU A 238 -7.88 11.54 20.35
C LEU A 238 -8.95 12.41 19.68
N LYS A 239 -8.53 13.36 18.81
CA LYS A 239 -9.45 14.19 18.03
C LYS A 239 -10.12 13.41 16.90
N SER A 240 -9.37 12.63 16.13
CA SER A 240 -9.89 11.90 14.95
C SER A 240 -10.88 10.80 15.33
N GLU A 241 -10.60 10.06 16.41
CA GLU A 241 -11.52 9.03 16.93
C GLU A 241 -12.67 9.63 17.76
N GLY A 242 -12.77 10.96 17.86
CA GLY A 242 -13.85 11.62 18.58
C GLY A 242 -13.84 11.36 20.10
N LEU A 243 -12.67 11.07 20.68
CA LEU A 243 -12.49 10.69 22.09
C LEU A 243 -12.54 11.88 23.06
N GLY A 244 -12.92 13.05 22.55
CA GLY A 244 -13.13 14.26 23.34
C GLY A 244 -11.85 15.03 23.63
N TYR A 245 -11.06 15.32 22.59
CA TYR A 245 -9.95 16.26 22.66
C TYR A 245 -10.36 17.66 22.22
N SER A 246 -10.02 18.65 23.05
CA SER A 246 -10.23 20.08 22.84
C SER A 246 -8.93 20.84 23.09
N GLY A 247 -8.18 21.11 22.03
CA GLY A 247 -6.96 21.90 22.07
C GLY A 247 -6.61 22.47 20.71
N THR A 248 -5.52 23.22 20.68
CA THR A 248 -5.02 23.92 19.50
C THR A 248 -4.35 22.99 18.49
N LEU A 249 -3.91 21.79 18.92
CA LEU A 249 -3.02 20.92 18.14
C LEU A 249 -1.81 21.68 17.59
N LYS A 250 -1.17 22.51 18.41
CA LYS A 250 0.05 23.17 17.93
C LYS A 250 1.15 22.13 17.70
N LYS A 251 1.59 22.04 16.45
CA LYS A 251 2.70 21.18 16.05
C LYS A 251 4.00 21.65 16.73
N PRO A 252 4.76 20.77 17.39
CA PRO A 252 6.11 21.09 17.83
C PRO A 252 7.01 21.39 16.62
N SER A 253 7.94 22.34 16.74
CA SER A 253 8.89 22.66 15.68
C SER A 253 9.65 21.38 15.25
N THR A 254 9.72 21.17 13.93
CA THR A 254 10.21 19.98 13.19
C THR A 254 11.64 19.52 13.47
N ASP A 255 12.32 20.09 14.46
CA ASP A 255 13.72 19.81 14.81
C ASP A 255 13.89 18.68 15.83
N GLN A 256 12.83 18.25 16.52
CA GLN A 256 12.95 17.17 17.51
C GLN A 256 12.51 15.82 16.91
N GLY A 257 13.51 15.03 16.49
CA GLY A 257 13.37 13.60 16.17
C GLY A 257 13.77 13.20 14.75
N ILE A 258 13.85 14.14 13.81
CA ILE A 258 14.33 13.89 12.44
C ILE A 258 15.85 14.08 12.42
N SER A 259 16.59 13.03 12.06
CA SER A 259 18.05 13.14 11.96
C SER A 259 18.45 14.08 10.80
N PRO A 260 19.61 14.75 10.87
CA PRO A 260 20.07 15.60 9.78
C PRO A 260 20.13 14.88 8.42
N ILE A 261 20.50 13.60 8.38
CA ILE A 261 20.52 12.80 7.15
C ILE A 261 19.12 12.56 6.59
N GLU A 262 18.12 12.38 7.45
CA GLU A 262 16.73 12.21 7.04
C GLU A 262 16.14 13.52 6.51
N ARG A 263 16.43 14.65 7.17
CA ARG A 263 16.10 15.99 6.68
C ARG A 263 16.71 16.24 5.30
N LEU A 264 17.96 15.83 5.09
CA LEU A 264 18.60 15.92 3.79
C LEU A 264 17.78 15.17 2.72
N TYR A 265 17.34 13.94 2.97
CA TYR A 265 16.55 13.20 1.99
C TYR A 265 15.21 13.88 1.67
N LEU A 266 14.53 14.47 2.65
CA LEU A 266 13.29 15.23 2.44
C LEU A 266 13.50 16.48 1.59
N GLU A 267 14.58 17.22 1.86
CA GLU A 267 14.96 18.39 1.05
C GLU A 267 15.30 17.97 -0.38
N LEU A 268 16.05 16.88 -0.56
CA LEU A 268 16.38 16.35 -1.90
C LEU A 268 15.15 15.95 -2.69
N ILE A 269 14.16 15.36 -2.04
CA ILE A 269 12.88 15.00 -2.65
C ILE A 269 12.14 16.26 -3.14
N SER A 270 12.25 17.38 -2.42
CA SER A 270 11.64 18.67 -2.81
C SER A 270 12.39 19.43 -3.92
N LEU A 271 13.60 19.01 -4.28
CA LEU A 271 14.37 19.65 -5.37
C LEU A 271 13.83 19.26 -6.75
N SER A 272 13.93 20.19 -7.71
CA SER A 272 13.73 19.86 -9.12
C SER A 272 14.70 18.78 -9.60
N LYS A 273 14.36 18.10 -10.70
CA LYS A 273 15.22 17.07 -11.31
C LYS A 273 16.64 17.60 -11.57
N ALA A 274 16.76 18.81 -12.11
CA ALA A 274 18.05 19.44 -12.42
C ALA A 274 18.89 19.75 -11.17
N GLU A 275 18.27 20.29 -10.11
CA GLU A 275 18.95 20.59 -8.85
C GLU A 275 19.41 19.32 -8.13
N ARG A 276 18.63 18.24 -8.22
CA ARG A 276 18.99 16.94 -7.66
C ARG A 276 20.11 16.27 -8.43
N GLU A 277 20.10 16.33 -9.76
CA GLU A 277 21.23 15.88 -10.58
C GLU A 277 22.50 16.67 -10.25
N LEU A 278 22.36 18.00 -10.07
CA LEU A 278 23.46 18.84 -9.63
C LEU A 278 23.94 18.44 -8.23
N PHE A 279 23.04 18.13 -7.29
CA PHE A 279 23.43 17.63 -5.97
C PHE A 279 24.20 16.31 -6.05
N VAL A 280 23.73 15.36 -6.87
CA VAL A 280 24.40 14.07 -7.07
C VAL A 280 25.83 14.26 -7.60
N ILE A 281 26.03 15.15 -8.58
CA ILE A 281 27.31 15.38 -9.25
C ILE A 281 28.25 16.27 -8.42
N GLU A 282 27.73 17.36 -7.85
CA GLU A 282 28.55 18.37 -7.17
C GLU A 282 28.70 18.12 -5.67
N VAL A 283 27.89 17.23 -5.06
CA VAL A 283 27.94 16.93 -3.62
C VAL A 283 28.28 15.46 -3.37
N LEU A 284 27.46 14.52 -3.85
CA LEU A 284 27.65 13.09 -3.51
C LEU A 284 28.92 12.51 -4.14
N ASP A 285 29.23 12.85 -5.39
CA ASP A 285 30.47 12.41 -6.04
C ASP A 285 31.73 12.95 -5.35
N ARG A 286 31.67 14.18 -4.83
CA ARG A 286 32.75 14.74 -4.01
C ARG A 286 32.92 14.00 -2.70
N LEU A 287 31.81 13.67 -2.02
CA LEU A 287 31.86 12.91 -0.77
C LEU A 287 32.44 11.51 -0.97
N ILE A 288 32.07 10.84 -2.06
CA ILE A 288 32.65 9.53 -2.42
C ILE A 288 34.15 9.67 -2.71
N ALA A 289 34.59 10.77 -3.31
CA ALA A 289 36.01 11.08 -3.53
C ALA A 289 36.75 11.60 -2.28
N GLY A 290 36.08 11.74 -1.14
CA GLY A 290 36.66 12.20 0.13
C GLY A 290 36.72 13.73 0.32
N ASP A 291 36.13 14.52 -0.57
CA ASP A 291 36.06 16.00 -0.49
C ASP A 291 34.83 16.47 0.30
N LEU A 292 34.86 16.29 1.63
CA LEU A 292 33.77 16.71 2.53
C LEU A 292 33.57 18.24 2.54
N TYR A 293 34.65 19.01 2.53
CA TYR A 293 34.57 20.48 2.62
C TYR A 293 33.93 21.09 1.35
N GLY A 294 34.38 20.66 0.17
CA GLY A 294 33.81 21.10 -1.09
C GLY A 294 32.36 20.65 -1.26
N ALA A 295 32.02 19.45 -0.78
CA ALA A 295 30.64 18.95 -0.78
C ALA A 295 29.70 19.81 0.07
N ILE A 296 30.12 20.21 1.28
CA ILE A 296 29.31 21.08 2.17
C ILE A 296 29.04 22.44 1.50
N GLU A 297 30.06 23.06 0.90
CA GLU A 297 29.90 24.37 0.25
C GLU A 297 28.89 24.31 -0.93
N LYS A 298 28.93 23.22 -1.71
CA LYS A 298 28.02 23.00 -2.83
C LYS A 298 26.61 22.67 -2.35
N ALA A 299 26.49 21.81 -1.34
CA ALA A 299 25.20 21.45 -0.75
C ALA A 299 24.47 22.67 -0.19
N GLN A 300 25.18 23.59 0.50
CA GLN A 300 24.57 24.81 1.01
C GLN A 300 23.96 25.70 -0.08
N LYS A 301 24.56 25.72 -1.27
CA LYS A 301 24.06 26.50 -2.41
C LYS A 301 22.80 25.87 -3.03
N ILE A 302 22.71 24.55 -2.99
CA ILE A 302 21.59 23.79 -3.57
C ILE A 302 20.42 23.70 -2.58
N LEU A 303 20.71 23.43 -1.31
CA LEU A 303 19.74 23.18 -0.23
C LEU A 303 19.53 24.43 0.63
N GLY A 304 19.40 25.62 0.02
CA GLY A 304 19.46 26.91 0.73
C GLY A 304 18.46 27.10 1.88
N SER A 305 17.42 26.27 1.95
CA SER A 305 16.43 26.14 3.04
C SER A 305 16.94 25.40 4.28
N MET A 306 17.91 24.49 4.13
CA MET A 306 18.40 23.62 5.19
C MET A 306 19.51 24.31 6.01
N PRO A 307 19.46 24.29 7.36
CA PRO A 307 20.50 24.87 8.21
C PRO A 307 21.88 24.26 7.91
N LYS A 308 22.92 25.10 7.95
CA LYS A 308 24.29 24.68 7.61
C LYS A 308 24.79 23.57 8.53
N GLU A 309 24.47 23.66 9.81
CA GLU A 309 24.83 22.69 10.83
C GLU A 309 24.22 21.31 10.52
N ASP A 310 22.97 21.30 10.02
CA ASP A 310 22.29 20.07 9.62
C ASP A 310 22.87 19.52 8.32
N ILE A 311 23.17 20.36 7.33
CA ILE A 311 23.86 19.94 6.09
C ILE A 311 25.19 19.29 6.47
N GLU A 312 25.99 19.94 7.30
CA GLU A 312 27.28 19.42 7.74
C GLU A 312 27.14 18.08 8.47
N ALA A 313 26.18 17.95 9.39
CA ALA A 313 25.91 16.71 10.10
C ALA A 313 25.44 15.60 9.16
N ALA A 314 24.55 15.91 8.21
CA ALA A 314 24.02 14.98 7.22
C ALA A 314 25.13 14.45 6.30
N LEU A 315 25.96 15.33 5.75
CA LEU A 315 27.03 14.93 4.84
C LEU A 315 28.16 14.17 5.57
N LYS A 316 28.43 14.49 6.84
CA LYS A 316 29.33 13.68 7.68
C LYS A 316 28.77 12.27 7.92
N ALA A 317 27.48 12.16 8.23
CA ALA A 317 26.82 10.87 8.38
C ALA A 317 26.90 10.06 7.08
N PHE A 318 26.58 10.68 5.93
CA PHE A 318 26.68 10.05 4.62
C PHE A 318 28.12 9.58 4.30
N ALA A 319 29.11 10.43 4.57
CA ALA A 319 30.52 10.10 4.33
C ALA A 319 31.02 8.91 5.17
N SER A 320 30.40 8.67 6.33
CA SER A 320 30.74 7.55 7.22
C SER A 320 30.22 6.19 6.77
N TYR A 321 29.31 6.14 5.78
CA TYR A 321 28.80 4.88 5.26
C TYR A 321 29.85 4.09 4.48
N ALA A 322 29.69 2.77 4.43
CA ALA A 322 30.48 1.92 3.55
C ALA A 322 30.30 2.35 2.08
N ASP A 323 31.32 2.16 1.24
CA ASP A 323 31.28 2.66 -0.14
C ASP A 323 30.15 2.04 -0.96
N ASP A 324 29.85 0.75 -0.76
CA ASP A 324 28.71 0.09 -1.38
C ASP A 324 27.37 0.76 -0.99
N ASN A 325 27.24 1.20 0.28
CA ASN A 325 26.05 1.90 0.76
C ASN A 325 25.96 3.32 0.17
N LYS A 326 27.08 4.03 0.04
CA LYS A 326 27.11 5.36 -0.61
C LYS A 326 26.64 5.26 -2.06
N VAL A 327 27.14 4.27 -2.80
CA VAL A 327 26.74 4.02 -4.20
C VAL A 327 25.26 3.66 -4.28
N ALA A 328 24.78 2.79 -3.38
CA ALA A 328 23.37 2.40 -3.32
C ALA A 328 22.44 3.59 -3.05
N ILE A 329 22.76 4.44 -2.07
CA ILE A 329 21.96 5.63 -1.74
C ILE A 329 22.02 6.65 -2.88
N LYS A 330 23.19 6.86 -3.51
CA LYS A 330 23.32 7.73 -4.69
C LYS A 330 22.42 7.26 -5.83
N LEU A 331 22.41 5.96 -6.11
CA LEU A 331 21.53 5.35 -7.13
C LEU A 331 20.05 5.51 -6.75
N ALA A 332 19.69 5.32 -5.47
CA ALA A 332 18.34 5.54 -4.99
C ALA A 332 17.89 7.00 -5.20
N ILE A 333 18.71 7.99 -4.83
CA ILE A 333 18.39 9.42 -5.01
C ILE A 333 18.19 9.76 -6.49
N LYS A 334 19.06 9.23 -7.38
CA LYS A 334 18.93 9.42 -8.82
C LYS A 334 17.68 8.77 -9.39
N PHE A 335 17.31 7.60 -8.86
CA PHE A 335 16.17 6.83 -9.28
C PHE A 335 14.84 7.42 -8.81
N ILE A 336 14.82 8.04 -7.63
CA ILE A 336 13.68 8.75 -7.05
C ILE A 336 13.43 10.09 -7.76
N GLY A 337 14.00 10.34 -8.96
CA GLY A 337 13.95 11.59 -9.75
C GLY A 337 12.55 12.07 -10.17
N MET A 338 11.71 12.31 -9.17
CA MET A 338 10.33 12.76 -9.22
C MET A 338 10.35 14.28 -9.14
N ASP A 339 9.73 14.91 -10.12
CA ASP A 339 9.34 16.31 -10.00
C ASP A 339 8.12 16.41 -9.08
N ILE A 340 8.16 17.34 -8.12
CA ILE A 340 7.08 17.60 -7.18
C ILE A 340 6.53 18.98 -7.50
N GLU A 341 5.96 19.11 -8.70
CA GLU A 341 5.06 20.22 -8.96
C GLU A 341 3.78 20.03 -8.14
N SER A 342 3.13 21.13 -7.76
CA SER A 342 1.87 21.07 -7.02
C SER A 342 0.78 20.42 -7.88
N GLU A 343 0.49 19.15 -7.62
CA GLU A 343 -0.64 18.42 -8.21
C GLU A 343 -1.78 18.38 -7.20
N ASN A 344 -2.91 19.00 -7.56
CA ASN A 344 -4.10 19.03 -6.70
C ASN A 344 -4.90 17.73 -6.85
N PHE A 345 -4.48 16.68 -6.13
CA PHE A 345 -5.27 15.46 -6.01
C PHE A 345 -6.49 15.68 -5.08
N ASP A 346 -7.69 15.30 -5.52
CA ASP A 346 -8.86 15.30 -4.65
C ASP A 346 -8.84 14.08 -3.72
N THR A 347 -8.45 14.32 -2.47
CA THR A 347 -8.36 13.30 -1.42
C THR A 347 -9.48 13.40 -0.39
N SER A 348 -10.49 14.25 -0.63
CA SER A 348 -11.55 14.58 0.35
C SER A 348 -12.35 13.36 0.84
N LYS A 349 -12.36 12.27 0.09
CA LYS A 349 -13.06 11.01 0.39
C LYS A 349 -12.22 9.98 1.14
N PHE A 350 -10.93 10.22 1.31
CA PHE A 350 -9.99 9.36 2.01
C PHE A 350 -8.92 10.19 2.74
N SER A 351 -9.32 11.36 3.26
CA SER A 351 -8.40 12.36 3.78
C SER A 351 -7.58 11.83 4.96
N ASN A 352 -8.13 10.91 5.76
CA ASN A 352 -7.37 10.32 6.86
C ASN A 352 -6.22 9.47 6.32
N ILE A 353 -6.44 8.68 5.25
CA ILE A 353 -5.36 7.91 4.60
C ILE A 353 -4.30 8.87 4.02
N THR A 354 -4.72 9.94 3.35
CA THR A 354 -3.80 10.93 2.79
C THR A 354 -2.94 11.60 3.85
N GLU A 355 -3.55 12.05 4.95
CA GLU A 355 -2.82 12.64 6.08
C GLU A 355 -1.80 11.65 6.66
N ARG A 356 -2.13 10.35 6.75
CA ARG A 356 -1.20 9.32 7.23
C ARG A 356 -0.03 9.11 6.30
N ILE A 357 -0.28 9.14 4.99
CA ILE A 357 0.77 9.08 3.97
C ILE A 357 1.68 10.31 4.06
N ASN A 358 1.10 11.50 4.23
CA ASN A 358 1.86 12.73 4.46
C ASN A 358 2.80 12.53 5.65
N PHE A 359 2.26 12.15 6.81
CA PHE A 359 3.05 11.94 8.01
C PHE A 359 4.12 10.86 7.88
N LEU A 360 3.82 9.75 7.20
CA LEU A 360 4.78 8.67 6.98
C LEU A 360 6.00 9.14 6.18
N LEU A 361 5.80 10.06 5.24
CA LEU A 361 6.84 10.51 4.31
C LEU A 361 7.53 11.80 4.73
N THR A 362 6.87 12.71 5.44
CA THR A 362 7.42 14.03 5.82
C THR A 362 7.52 14.24 7.33
N GLY A 363 6.91 13.36 8.13
CA GLY A 363 6.71 13.60 9.56
C GLY A 363 5.66 14.68 9.85
N ASP A 364 4.91 15.13 8.83
CA ASP A 364 3.83 16.11 8.94
C ASP A 364 2.56 15.61 8.25
N TYR A 365 1.43 15.62 8.96
CA TYR A 365 0.14 15.23 8.38
C TYR A 365 -0.36 16.23 7.34
N ASP A 366 0.01 17.50 7.51
CA ASP A 366 -0.53 18.60 6.72
C ASP A 366 0.44 19.03 5.60
N ASP A 367 1.61 18.38 5.49
CA ASP A 367 2.53 18.57 4.38
C ASP A 367 2.13 17.66 3.21
N GLU A 368 1.29 18.21 2.33
CA GLU A 368 0.76 17.55 1.13
C GLU A 368 1.85 16.99 0.21
N LYS A 369 3.10 17.46 0.34
CA LYS A 369 4.24 16.88 -0.38
C LYS A 369 4.38 15.39 -0.12
N GLY A 370 4.06 14.89 1.08
CA GLY A 370 4.19 13.47 1.36
C GLY A 370 3.27 12.63 0.48
N PHE A 371 2.01 13.03 0.29
CA PHE A 371 1.09 12.34 -0.59
C PHE A 371 1.50 12.47 -2.06
N ILE A 372 2.00 13.62 -2.49
CA ILE A 372 2.54 13.78 -3.86
C ILE A 372 3.73 12.84 -4.08
N VAL A 373 4.65 12.76 -3.12
CA VAL A 373 5.81 11.83 -3.14
C VAL A 373 5.33 10.39 -3.23
N PHE A 374 4.32 10.02 -2.46
CA PHE A 374 3.70 8.69 -2.53
C PHE A 374 3.19 8.41 -3.94
N VAL A 375 2.36 9.29 -4.52
CA VAL A 375 1.80 9.09 -5.87
C VAL A 375 2.89 8.92 -6.90
N LYS A 376 3.91 9.78 -6.90
CA LYS A 376 5.06 9.69 -7.82
C LYS A 376 5.86 8.40 -7.62
N MET A 377 6.07 7.98 -6.37
CA MET A 377 6.78 6.74 -6.06
C MET A 377 6.00 5.53 -6.58
N MET A 378 4.69 5.47 -6.33
CA MET A 378 3.83 4.38 -6.80
C MET A 378 3.72 4.36 -8.32
N GLY A 379 3.66 5.52 -8.97
CA GLY A 379 3.70 5.64 -10.43
C GLY A 379 5.02 5.13 -11.02
N THR A 380 6.15 5.45 -10.36
CA THR A 380 7.49 4.96 -10.74
C THR A 380 7.58 3.44 -10.59
N LEU A 381 7.16 2.90 -9.43
CA LEU A 381 7.11 1.46 -9.19
C LEU A 381 6.20 0.76 -10.21
N ARG A 382 5.07 1.37 -10.58
CA ARG A 382 4.18 0.85 -11.62
C ARG A 382 4.83 0.84 -13.00
N GLY A 383 5.54 1.89 -13.37
CA GLY A 383 6.27 1.98 -14.65
C GLY A 383 7.35 0.91 -14.79
N LEU A 384 7.87 0.41 -13.67
CA LEU A 384 8.89 -0.63 -13.61
C LEU A 384 8.34 -2.04 -13.44
N SER A 385 7.03 -2.15 -13.24
CA SER A 385 6.34 -3.43 -13.09
C SER A 385 5.62 -3.83 -14.36
N THR A 386 5.69 -5.13 -14.70
CA THR A 386 4.90 -5.71 -15.80
C THR A 386 3.48 -6.07 -15.37
N SER A 387 3.23 -6.10 -14.06
CA SER A 387 1.95 -6.46 -13.45
C SER A 387 1.52 -5.41 -12.43
N ASN A 388 0.23 -5.38 -12.11
CA ASN A 388 -0.22 -4.70 -10.90
C ASN A 388 0.39 -5.41 -9.68
N PHE A 389 0.55 -4.67 -8.59
CA PHE A 389 1.24 -5.13 -7.37
C PHE A 389 0.49 -4.74 -6.09
N ILE A 390 -0.65 -4.05 -6.22
CA ILE A 390 -1.62 -3.82 -5.15
C ILE A 390 -2.92 -4.52 -5.56
N PHE A 391 -3.51 -5.29 -4.66
CA PHE A 391 -4.68 -6.12 -4.90
C PHE A 391 -5.73 -5.92 -3.81
N ASP A 392 -6.90 -6.51 -4.00
CA ASP A 392 -7.79 -6.77 -2.87
C ASP A 392 -7.18 -7.87 -2.01
N ASP A 393 -7.26 -7.72 -0.69
CA ASP A 393 -6.84 -8.76 0.24
C ASP A 393 -7.62 -10.06 -0.02
N LYS A 394 -6.93 -11.18 0.17
CA LYS A 394 -7.45 -12.50 -0.18
C LYS A 394 -8.61 -12.95 0.70
N ASP A 395 -8.65 -12.51 1.95
CA ASP A 395 -9.64 -12.91 2.95
C ASP A 395 -10.71 -11.82 3.15
N ASP A 396 -10.35 -10.54 2.97
CA ASP A 396 -11.26 -9.39 3.03
C ASP A 396 -11.16 -8.50 1.77
N PRO A 397 -12.10 -8.61 0.81
CA PRO A 397 -12.04 -7.82 -0.43
C PRO A 397 -12.17 -6.31 -0.22
N TYR A 398 -12.54 -5.84 0.99
CA TYR A 398 -12.52 -4.41 1.31
C TYR A 398 -11.13 -3.89 1.66
N LYS A 399 -10.16 -4.76 1.99
CA LYS A 399 -8.78 -4.40 2.35
C LYS A 399 -7.82 -4.54 1.16
N ILE A 400 -6.64 -3.93 1.23
CA ILE A 400 -5.58 -4.02 0.21
C ILE A 400 -4.52 -5.05 0.61
N ASP A 401 -3.87 -5.64 -0.38
CA ASP A 401 -2.66 -6.48 -0.23
C ASP A 401 -1.60 -6.02 -1.24
N ILE A 402 -0.34 -5.89 -0.82
CA ILE A 402 0.77 -5.40 -1.66
C ILE A 402 1.80 -6.50 -1.89
N ASP A 403 1.85 -7.01 -3.12
CA ASP A 403 2.82 -8.01 -3.54
C ASP A 403 3.99 -7.38 -4.31
N VAL A 404 4.99 -6.90 -3.55
CA VAL A 404 6.21 -6.30 -4.12
C VAL A 404 7.07 -7.30 -4.91
N SER A 405 6.86 -8.61 -4.78
CA SER A 405 7.55 -9.61 -5.60
C SER A 405 7.18 -9.51 -7.09
N LYS A 406 6.05 -8.88 -7.40
CA LYS A 406 5.61 -8.60 -8.79
C LYS A 406 6.43 -7.51 -9.46
N LEU A 407 7.22 -6.74 -8.70
CA LEU A 407 8.10 -5.71 -9.24
C LEU A 407 9.30 -6.39 -9.92
N LYS A 408 9.42 -6.28 -11.24
CA LYS A 408 10.44 -6.96 -12.08
C LYS A 408 11.88 -6.74 -11.60
N VAL A 409 12.13 -5.59 -10.98
CA VAL A 409 13.46 -5.15 -10.52
C VAL A 409 13.59 -5.20 -8.99
N TYR A 410 12.66 -5.85 -8.30
CA TYR A 410 12.58 -5.87 -6.83
C TYR A 410 13.91 -6.26 -6.18
N SER A 411 14.47 -7.40 -6.59
CA SER A 411 15.74 -7.91 -6.06
C SER A 411 16.93 -6.98 -6.31
N THR A 412 16.87 -6.12 -7.32
CA THR A 412 17.94 -5.16 -7.66
C THR A 412 17.83 -3.87 -6.83
N PHE A 413 16.61 -3.37 -6.62
CA PHE A 413 16.39 -2.10 -5.91
C PHE A 413 16.20 -2.25 -4.41
N LYS A 414 15.66 -3.37 -3.95
CA LYS A 414 15.41 -3.63 -2.53
C LYS A 414 16.64 -3.39 -1.66
N PRO A 415 17.86 -3.87 -1.98
CA PRO A 415 19.04 -3.59 -1.15
C PRO A 415 19.38 -2.09 -1.02
N MET A 416 19.07 -1.30 -2.06
CA MET A 416 19.28 0.15 -2.04
C MET A 416 18.26 0.84 -1.14
N LEU A 417 16.99 0.43 -1.22
CA LEU A 417 15.91 0.95 -0.37
C LEU A 417 16.08 0.52 1.09
N ASP A 418 16.46 -0.73 1.35
CA ASP A 418 16.78 -1.23 2.69
C ASP A 418 17.91 -0.39 3.33
N THR A 419 18.96 -0.07 2.55
CA THR A 419 20.07 0.78 3.03
C THR A 419 19.61 2.20 3.33
N LEU A 420 18.76 2.78 2.48
CA LEU A 420 18.18 4.11 2.71
C LEU A 420 17.31 4.13 3.98
N ILE A 421 16.43 3.14 4.15
CA ILE A 421 15.54 3.03 5.32
C ILE A 421 16.36 2.89 6.61
N LYS A 422 17.39 2.04 6.61
CA LYS A 422 18.29 1.87 7.78
C LYS A 422 19.03 3.14 8.16
N SER A 423 19.22 4.08 7.22
CA SER A 423 19.84 5.37 7.52
C SER A 423 18.89 6.38 8.20
N MET A 424 17.57 6.11 8.23
CA MET A 424 16.57 6.97 8.84
C MET A 424 16.26 6.52 10.27
N SER A 425 16.72 7.29 11.26
CA SER A 425 16.54 6.95 12.68
C SER A 425 15.06 6.91 13.11
N SER A 426 14.21 7.73 12.51
CA SER A 426 12.78 7.77 12.81
C SER A 426 12.07 6.46 12.41
N LEU A 427 12.38 5.90 11.24
CA LEU A 427 11.85 4.62 10.74
C LEU A 427 12.35 3.47 11.60
N ASN A 428 13.65 3.45 11.91
CA ASN A 428 14.24 2.44 12.80
C ASN A 428 13.60 2.46 14.20
N ALA A 429 13.35 3.65 14.76
CA ALA A 429 12.68 3.79 16.06
C ALA A 429 11.23 3.26 16.05
N ARG A 430 10.58 3.27 14.88
CA ARG A 430 9.27 2.64 14.66
C ARG A 430 9.36 1.14 14.39
N GLY A 431 10.56 0.58 14.23
CA GLY A 431 10.78 -0.84 13.92
C GLY A 431 10.77 -1.16 12.42
N ILE A 432 10.81 -0.14 11.56
CA ILE A 432 10.85 -0.27 10.11
C ILE A 432 12.32 -0.28 9.70
N ASN A 433 12.88 -1.47 9.43
CA ASN A 433 14.32 -1.66 9.20
C ASN A 433 14.64 -2.15 7.77
N SER A 434 13.62 -2.34 6.95
CA SER A 434 13.70 -2.80 5.57
C SER A 434 12.53 -2.25 4.76
N PHE A 435 12.65 -2.35 3.43
CA PHE A 435 11.56 -1.98 2.53
C PHE A 435 10.35 -2.90 2.66
N ASP A 436 10.54 -4.18 3.02
CA ASP A 436 9.41 -5.07 3.33
C ASP A 436 8.67 -4.58 4.58
N ASP A 437 9.40 -4.22 5.65
CA ASP A 437 8.79 -3.67 6.88
C ASP A 437 8.01 -2.39 6.57
N TYR A 438 8.54 -1.56 5.68
CA TYR A 438 7.90 -0.32 5.27
C TYR A 438 6.59 -0.58 4.51
N ILE A 439 6.58 -1.57 3.60
CA ILE A 439 5.38 -1.96 2.83
C ILE A 439 4.34 -2.59 3.75
N ALA A 440 4.75 -3.45 4.69
CA ALA A 440 3.86 -4.05 5.67
C ALA A 440 3.23 -3.00 6.59
N GLU A 441 4.01 -2.03 7.08
CA GLU A 441 3.50 -0.90 7.86
C GLU A 441 2.51 -0.05 7.04
N PHE A 442 2.83 0.22 5.77
CA PHE A 442 1.95 0.98 4.88
C PHE A 442 0.62 0.25 4.63
N GLU A 443 0.66 -1.05 4.38
CA GLU A 443 -0.53 -1.87 4.17
C GLU A 443 -1.40 -1.92 5.42
N ALA A 444 -0.81 -2.20 6.58
CA ALA A 444 -1.51 -2.17 7.86
C ALA A 444 -2.15 -0.79 8.13
N MET A 445 -1.44 0.29 7.80
CA MET A 445 -1.93 1.66 7.91
C MET A 445 -3.19 1.89 7.07
N VAL A 446 -3.17 1.53 5.79
CA VAL A 446 -4.33 1.70 4.90
C VAL A 446 -5.49 0.82 5.40
N ASN A 447 -5.22 -0.43 5.73
CA ASN A 447 -6.24 -1.41 6.11
C ASN A 447 -6.92 -1.12 7.46
N ALA A 448 -6.32 -0.30 8.33
CA ALA A 448 -6.91 0.16 9.59
C ALA A 448 -8.04 1.21 9.41
N HIS A 449 -8.24 1.75 8.19
CA HIS A 449 -9.27 2.74 7.92
C HIS A 449 -10.63 2.09 7.59
N SER A 450 -11.67 2.92 7.57
CA SER A 450 -13.03 2.47 7.23
C SER A 450 -13.08 1.91 5.81
N ASN A 451 -13.95 0.93 5.58
CA ASN A 451 -14.12 0.36 4.24
C ASN A 451 -14.54 1.40 3.20
N GLU A 452 -15.22 2.48 3.61
CA GLU A 452 -15.57 3.61 2.73
C GLU A 452 -14.31 4.37 2.28
N GLU A 453 -13.43 4.76 3.20
CA GLU A 453 -12.18 5.45 2.83
C GLU A 453 -11.27 4.55 2.00
N ILE A 454 -11.16 3.26 2.36
CA ILE A 454 -10.35 2.31 1.58
C ILE A 454 -10.92 2.13 0.17
N TYR A 455 -12.24 2.10 0.00
CA TYR A 455 -12.86 2.04 -1.32
C TYR A 455 -12.46 3.24 -2.20
N TYR A 456 -12.56 4.47 -1.68
CA TYR A 456 -12.17 5.65 -2.45
C TYR A 456 -10.67 5.72 -2.70
N PHE A 457 -9.84 5.26 -1.75
CA PHE A 457 -8.41 5.15 -1.95
C PHE A 457 -8.04 4.12 -3.02
N LYS A 458 -8.65 2.93 -3.02
CA LYS A 458 -8.49 1.92 -4.09
C LYS A 458 -8.92 2.47 -5.44
N LYS A 459 -10.04 3.21 -5.47
CA LYS A 459 -10.53 3.87 -6.69
C LYS A 459 -9.52 4.90 -7.21
N PHE A 460 -8.96 5.72 -6.33
CA PHE A 460 -7.88 6.65 -6.67
C PHE A 460 -6.66 5.92 -7.24
N LEU A 461 -6.18 4.86 -6.58
CA LEU A 461 -5.05 4.05 -7.08
C LEU A 461 -5.33 3.44 -8.47
N TYR A 462 -6.59 3.07 -8.74
CA TYR A 462 -7.02 2.57 -10.04
C TYR A 462 -7.01 3.67 -11.12
N GLU A 463 -7.64 4.81 -10.82
CA GLU A 463 -7.81 5.93 -11.75
C GLU A 463 -6.47 6.58 -12.11
N GLU A 464 -5.60 6.78 -11.12
CA GLU A 464 -4.24 7.30 -11.28
C GLU A 464 -3.24 6.24 -11.76
N ARG A 465 -3.71 5.01 -12.03
CA ARG A 465 -2.90 3.89 -12.54
C ARG A 465 -1.69 3.56 -11.65
N LEU A 466 -1.85 3.61 -10.33
CA LEU A 466 -0.78 3.41 -9.33
C LEU A 466 -0.59 1.95 -8.95
N GLY A 467 -0.86 1.02 -9.88
CA GLY A 467 -0.58 -0.40 -9.72
C GLY A 467 -1.60 -1.21 -8.92
N TYR A 468 -2.79 -0.65 -8.67
CA TYR A 468 -3.91 -1.38 -8.10
C TYR A 468 -4.72 -2.18 -9.13
N SER A 469 -5.15 -3.37 -8.72
CA SER A 469 -6.02 -4.27 -9.48
C SER A 469 -6.95 -5.03 -8.55
N GLY A 470 -8.23 -4.71 -8.58
CA GLY A 470 -9.23 -5.40 -7.78
C GLY A 470 -10.64 -5.15 -8.27
N LYS A 471 -11.63 -5.62 -7.51
CA LYS A 471 -13.05 -5.57 -7.88
C LYS A 471 -13.74 -4.24 -7.53
N LEU A 472 -13.06 -3.35 -6.79
CA LEU A 472 -13.62 -2.07 -6.31
C LEU A 472 -15.04 -2.24 -5.72
N MET A 473 -15.20 -3.14 -4.75
CA MET A 473 -16.50 -3.36 -4.10
C MET A 473 -16.89 -2.13 -3.28
N ASN A 474 -18.02 -1.51 -3.63
CA ASN A 474 -18.56 -0.38 -2.88
C ASN A 474 -19.25 -0.89 -1.60
N PRO A 475 -18.81 -0.46 -0.41
CA PRO A 475 -19.41 -0.89 0.87
C PRO A 475 -20.91 -0.56 0.98
N ASN A 476 -21.39 0.45 0.26
CA ASN A 476 -22.79 0.88 0.28
C ASN A 476 -23.72 0.00 -0.58
N ASP A 477 -23.17 -0.85 -1.45
CA ASP A 477 -23.97 -1.71 -2.34
C ASP A 477 -24.36 -3.04 -1.68
N VAL A 478 -23.83 -3.33 -0.48
CA VAL A 478 -24.22 -4.51 0.30
C VAL A 478 -25.45 -4.19 1.14
N LYS A 479 -26.62 -4.64 0.67
CA LYS A 479 -27.80 -4.75 1.53
C LYS A 479 -27.50 -5.73 2.67
N PRO A 480 -27.96 -5.47 3.91
CA PRO A 480 -27.82 -6.42 4.99
C PRO A 480 -28.55 -7.72 4.62
N THR A 481 -27.80 -8.79 4.44
CA THR A 481 -28.36 -10.14 4.34
C THR A 481 -28.90 -10.50 5.73
N PRO A 482 -30.18 -10.86 5.88
CA PRO A 482 -30.67 -11.34 7.16
C PRO A 482 -29.91 -12.60 7.56
N THR A 483 -29.34 -12.59 8.76
CA THR A 483 -28.63 -13.71 9.38
C THR A 483 -29.51 -14.97 9.33
N PRO A 484 -29.04 -16.12 8.81
CA PRO A 484 -29.78 -17.36 8.94
C PRO A 484 -29.80 -17.76 10.42
N THR A 485 -31.00 -17.85 10.98
CA THR A 485 -31.24 -18.32 12.34
C THR A 485 -30.69 -19.74 12.51
N SER A 486 -29.84 -19.92 13.52
CA SER A 486 -29.35 -21.23 13.97
C SER A 486 -30.53 -22.07 14.50
N GLY A 487 -30.79 -23.21 13.86
CA GLY A 487 -31.71 -24.24 14.33
C GLY A 487 -30.95 -25.48 14.77
N THR A 488 -31.01 -25.79 16.07
CA THR A 488 -30.39 -26.93 16.78
C THR A 488 -30.88 -28.31 16.27
N PRO A 489 -30.10 -29.41 16.44
CA PRO A 489 -30.39 -30.72 15.86
C PRO A 489 -31.37 -31.53 16.73
N GLY A 490 -32.31 -32.24 16.09
CA GLY A 490 -33.17 -33.24 16.72
C GLY A 490 -33.30 -34.49 15.84
N GLY A 491 -32.80 -35.62 16.32
CA GLY A 491 -32.86 -36.90 15.63
C GLY A 491 -34.11 -37.71 15.95
N SER A 492 -34.48 -38.62 15.04
CA SER A 492 -34.79 -40.05 15.27
C SER A 492 -35.76 -40.60 14.20
N GLY A 493 -35.41 -41.77 13.64
CA GLY A 493 -36.41 -42.81 13.36
C GLY A 493 -36.59 -43.32 11.92
N GLY A 494 -35.85 -44.37 11.54
CA GLY A 494 -36.48 -45.65 11.18
C GLY A 494 -36.72 -46.04 9.72
N SER A 495 -35.82 -46.90 9.21
CA SER A 495 -36.05 -48.21 8.56
C SER A 495 -36.58 -48.35 7.11
N GLY A 496 -35.90 -49.20 6.33
CA GLY A 496 -36.54 -50.03 5.29
C GLY A 496 -35.69 -50.57 4.13
N GLY A 497 -34.88 -51.61 4.36
CA GLY A 497 -34.48 -52.75 3.48
C GLY A 497 -33.97 -52.52 2.02
N SER A 498 -33.41 -53.49 1.29
CA SER A 498 -32.82 -54.81 1.51
C SER A 498 -32.23 -55.27 0.15
N GLY A 499 -31.17 -56.09 0.17
CA GLY A 499 -30.73 -56.97 -0.93
C GLY A 499 -29.62 -56.41 -1.83
N GLY A 500 -28.55 -57.12 -2.18
CA GLY A 500 -28.18 -58.52 -2.01
C GLY A 500 -26.76 -58.75 -2.57
N SER A 501 -26.16 -59.86 -2.16
CA SER A 501 -24.72 -60.16 -2.11
C SER A 501 -24.18 -60.94 -3.32
N GLY A 502 -22.85 -60.91 -3.52
CA GLY A 502 -22.09 -62.16 -3.74
C GLY A 502 -21.18 -62.28 -4.98
N GLY A 503 -19.86 -62.22 -4.74
CA GLY A 503 -18.95 -63.38 -4.95
C GLY A 503 -18.16 -63.54 -6.26
N GLY A 504 -16.85 -63.82 -6.13
CA GLY A 504 -16.23 -64.96 -6.84
C GLY A 504 -15.00 -64.71 -7.73
N SER A 505 -13.88 -65.33 -7.34
CA SER A 505 -12.54 -65.44 -7.95
C SER A 505 -12.45 -66.20 -9.30
N GLY A 506 -11.42 -65.88 -10.13
CA GLY A 506 -10.53 -66.92 -10.73
C GLY A 506 -10.41 -67.07 -12.26
N SER A 507 -9.19 -66.78 -12.76
CA SER A 507 -8.39 -67.51 -13.79
C SER A 507 -8.48 -67.22 -15.32
N SER A 508 -7.30 -66.87 -15.86
CA SER A 508 -6.59 -67.27 -17.11
C SER A 508 -7.31 -67.46 -18.46
N ASP A 509 -6.90 -66.71 -19.50
CA ASP A 509 -6.08 -67.21 -20.63
C ASP A 509 -5.83 -66.13 -21.71
N THR A 510 -4.55 -65.95 -22.05
CA THR A 510 -4.00 -65.21 -23.21
C THR A 510 -3.83 -66.19 -24.40
N PRO A 511 -3.75 -65.76 -25.68
CA PRO A 511 -2.53 -65.13 -26.22
C PRO A 511 -2.69 -64.21 -27.47
N VAL A 512 -1.64 -63.45 -27.80
CA VAL A 512 -0.89 -63.55 -29.08
C VAL A 512 0.30 -62.56 -29.12
N VAL A 513 1.50 -63.15 -29.00
CA VAL A 513 2.73 -63.00 -29.81
C VAL A 513 3.54 -61.68 -29.82
N THR A 514 4.52 -61.66 -28.91
CA THR A 514 6.00 -61.76 -29.09
C THR A 514 6.84 -60.58 -29.66
N PRO A 515 8.05 -60.35 -29.07
CA PRO A 515 8.95 -59.20 -29.27
C PRO A 515 10.22 -59.60 -30.07
N THR A 516 11.29 -58.78 -30.09
CA THR A 516 12.71 -59.18 -29.87
C THR A 516 13.75 -58.07 -30.18
N ASN A 517 14.49 -57.71 -29.11
CA ASN A 517 15.94 -57.50 -28.84
C ASN A 517 16.92 -56.53 -29.54
N THR A 518 17.66 -55.90 -28.61
CA THR A 518 18.91 -55.10 -28.50
C THR A 518 20.16 -55.57 -29.27
N PRO A 519 21.12 -54.67 -29.58
CA PRO A 519 22.46 -54.77 -28.94
C PRO A 519 23.13 -53.42 -28.53
N LEU A 520 24.18 -53.52 -27.69
CA LEU A 520 25.10 -52.51 -27.13
C LEU A 520 26.42 -52.41 -27.97
N PRO A 521 27.45 -51.64 -27.56
CA PRO A 521 27.83 -50.23 -27.87
C PRO A 521 28.92 -50.10 -29.00
N THR A 522 29.31 -48.88 -29.43
CA THR A 522 30.72 -48.43 -29.66
C THR A 522 30.87 -47.07 -30.39
N SER A 523 31.86 -46.32 -29.92
CA SER A 523 32.66 -45.19 -30.47
C SER A 523 32.06 -43.78 -30.63
N THR A 524 32.63 -42.88 -29.83
CA THR A 524 32.66 -41.42 -29.95
C THR A 524 33.31 -40.98 -31.28
N PRO A 525 32.69 -40.03 -32.01
CA PRO A 525 33.41 -39.03 -32.80
C PRO A 525 33.34 -37.68 -32.08
N VAL A 526 34.49 -37.01 -32.05
CA VAL A 526 34.68 -35.64 -31.56
C VAL A 526 33.79 -34.69 -32.38
N ALA A 527 32.89 -33.97 -31.71
CA ALA A 527 32.07 -32.92 -32.31
C ALA A 527 32.59 -31.54 -31.88
N THR A 528 32.97 -30.75 -32.87
CA THR A 528 33.25 -29.32 -32.84
C THR A 528 32.13 -28.53 -32.14
N GLU A 529 32.51 -27.55 -31.33
CA GLU A 529 31.60 -26.61 -30.67
C GLU A 529 30.66 -25.93 -31.70
N PRO A 530 29.32 -25.99 -31.52
CA PRO A 530 28.41 -25.19 -32.29
C PRO A 530 28.47 -23.73 -31.83
N VAL A 531 28.50 -22.83 -32.81
CA VAL A 531 28.30 -21.38 -32.62
C VAL A 531 27.04 -21.15 -31.78
N PRO A 532 27.07 -20.28 -30.75
CA PRO A 532 25.92 -20.07 -29.88
C PRO A 532 24.73 -19.57 -30.70
N THR A 533 23.69 -20.40 -30.75
CA THR A 533 22.40 -20.03 -31.34
C THR A 533 21.62 -19.31 -30.25
N SER A 534 21.23 -18.06 -30.49
CA SER A 534 20.38 -17.29 -29.58
C SER A 534 19.08 -18.03 -29.29
N VAL A 535 18.81 -18.32 -28.02
CA VAL A 535 17.52 -18.85 -27.57
C VAL A 535 16.43 -17.84 -27.94
N PRO A 536 15.35 -18.23 -28.65
CA PRO A 536 14.26 -17.31 -28.94
C PRO A 536 13.65 -16.77 -27.65
N ALA A 537 13.47 -15.46 -27.57
CA ALA A 537 12.80 -14.82 -26.45
C ALA A 537 11.42 -15.49 -26.23
N ALA A 538 11.15 -15.93 -25.01
CA ALA A 538 9.86 -16.52 -24.67
C ALA A 538 8.74 -15.53 -25.02
N ASN A 539 7.74 -15.97 -25.81
CA ASN A 539 6.62 -15.13 -26.22
C ASN A 539 5.84 -14.65 -24.99
N PRO A 540 5.84 -13.34 -24.68
CA PRO A 540 5.23 -12.82 -23.46
C PRO A 540 3.74 -12.46 -23.64
N PHE A 541 3.17 -12.61 -24.84
CA PHE A 541 1.84 -12.12 -25.18
C PHE A 541 0.84 -13.26 -25.37
N LYS A 542 -0.30 -13.19 -24.65
CA LYS A 542 -1.30 -14.27 -24.60
C LYS A 542 -2.11 -14.43 -25.89
N ASP A 543 -2.24 -13.37 -26.67
CA ASP A 543 -2.99 -13.33 -27.92
C ASP A 543 -2.11 -13.45 -29.17
N LEU A 544 -0.79 -13.56 -29.00
CA LEU A 544 0.15 -13.80 -30.09
C LEU A 544 0.37 -15.30 -30.23
N THR A 545 -0.44 -15.96 -31.07
CA THR A 545 -0.30 -17.42 -31.27
C THR A 545 0.98 -17.79 -32.00
N ASP A 546 1.49 -19.00 -31.79
CA ASP A 546 2.72 -19.49 -32.44
C ASP A 546 2.69 -19.46 -33.97
N ASN A 547 1.49 -19.58 -34.57
CA ASN A 547 1.28 -19.57 -36.01
C ASN A 547 0.95 -18.17 -36.56
N HIS A 548 0.99 -17.12 -35.75
CA HIS A 548 0.70 -15.77 -36.21
C HIS A 548 1.80 -15.30 -37.18
N TRP A 549 1.43 -14.92 -38.40
CA TRP A 549 2.37 -14.62 -39.49
C TRP A 549 3.39 -13.52 -39.16
N ALA A 550 3.02 -12.55 -38.32
CA ALA A 550 3.89 -11.47 -37.87
C ALA A 550 4.59 -11.73 -36.53
N LYS A 551 4.49 -12.95 -35.96
CA LYS A 551 4.98 -13.25 -34.61
C LYS A 551 6.44 -12.84 -34.41
N GLU A 552 7.33 -13.31 -35.28
CA GLU A 552 8.76 -13.05 -35.15
C GLU A 552 9.07 -11.55 -35.23
N ASN A 553 8.45 -10.83 -36.17
CA ASN A 553 8.62 -9.38 -36.30
C ASN A 553 8.11 -8.63 -35.06
N ILE A 554 6.98 -9.07 -34.49
CA ILE A 554 6.41 -8.49 -33.28
C ILE A 554 7.31 -8.74 -32.08
N LEU A 555 7.84 -9.96 -31.92
CA LEU A 555 8.74 -10.31 -30.82
C LEU A 555 10.07 -9.55 -30.94
N GLU A 556 10.61 -9.40 -32.15
CA GLU A 556 11.83 -8.62 -32.39
C GLU A 556 11.66 -7.15 -31.96
N LEU A 557 10.56 -6.51 -32.35
CA LEU A 557 10.29 -5.13 -31.94
C LEU A 557 9.93 -5.01 -30.45
N ALA A 558 9.34 -6.04 -29.86
CA ALA A 558 9.07 -6.08 -28.42
C ALA A 558 10.37 -6.18 -27.61
N ASP A 559 11.32 -7.01 -28.04
CA ASP A 559 12.63 -7.14 -27.41
C ASP A 559 13.43 -5.82 -27.48
N LYS A 560 13.39 -5.15 -28.64
CA LYS A 560 13.96 -3.81 -28.84
C LYS A 560 13.20 -2.68 -28.14
N LYS A 561 12.11 -2.98 -27.41
CA LYS A 561 11.21 -2.02 -26.72
C LYS A 561 10.56 -0.99 -27.66
N VAL A 562 10.48 -1.30 -28.95
CA VAL A 562 9.84 -0.46 -29.97
C VAL A 562 8.32 -0.66 -29.92
N LEU A 563 7.88 -1.92 -29.89
CA LEU A 563 6.47 -2.28 -29.78
C LEU A 563 6.18 -2.79 -28.36
N THR A 564 5.23 -2.15 -27.68
CA THR A 564 4.81 -2.58 -26.33
C THR A 564 3.41 -3.19 -26.37
N GLY A 565 3.20 -4.27 -25.61
CA GLY A 565 1.89 -4.88 -25.39
C GLY A 565 0.98 -4.05 -24.50
N TYR A 566 -0.27 -4.50 -24.39
CA TYR A 566 -1.30 -3.95 -23.54
C TYR A 566 -1.21 -4.54 -22.13
N PRO A 567 -1.72 -3.83 -21.11
CA PRO A 567 -1.65 -4.27 -19.71
C PRO A 567 -2.37 -5.58 -19.39
N ASP A 568 -3.30 -6.03 -20.24
CA ASP A 568 -4.00 -7.32 -20.15
C ASP A 568 -3.12 -8.52 -20.57
N GLY A 569 -1.86 -8.27 -20.96
CA GLY A 569 -0.92 -9.26 -21.45
C GLY A 569 -1.11 -9.61 -22.92
N THR A 570 -1.81 -8.77 -23.68
CA THR A 570 -2.03 -8.93 -25.12
C THR A 570 -1.13 -7.98 -25.94
N ILE A 571 -0.88 -8.26 -27.22
CA ILE A 571 -0.17 -7.36 -28.16
C ILE A 571 -1.10 -6.80 -29.25
N LYS A 572 -2.30 -7.38 -29.35
CA LYS A 572 -3.40 -7.10 -30.29
C LYS A 572 -2.89 -6.95 -31.72
N PRO A 573 -2.28 -8.01 -32.28
CA PRO A 573 -1.54 -7.90 -33.54
C PRO A 573 -2.43 -7.45 -34.71
N ASP A 574 -3.71 -7.84 -34.69
CA ASP A 574 -4.70 -7.51 -35.72
C ASP A 574 -5.48 -6.22 -35.45
N LEU A 575 -5.19 -5.51 -34.36
CA LEU A 575 -5.85 -4.24 -34.07
C LEU A 575 -5.33 -3.14 -34.99
N GLU A 576 -6.25 -2.38 -35.59
CA GLU A 576 -5.92 -1.20 -36.38
C GLU A 576 -5.29 -0.12 -35.51
N ILE A 577 -4.13 0.39 -35.96
CA ILE A 577 -3.36 1.37 -35.20
C ILE A 577 -3.85 2.79 -35.44
N THR A 578 -3.78 3.64 -34.40
CA THR A 578 -4.01 5.08 -34.51
C THR A 578 -2.76 5.84 -34.96
N ARG A 579 -2.95 7.05 -35.50
CA ARG A 579 -1.83 7.94 -35.87
C ARG A 579 -0.94 8.30 -34.67
N ALA A 580 -1.52 8.51 -33.49
CA ALA A 580 -0.76 8.78 -32.27
C ALA A 580 0.10 7.58 -31.84
N GLU A 581 -0.46 6.37 -31.87
CA GLU A 581 0.30 5.15 -31.55
C GLU A 581 1.45 4.93 -32.54
N MET A 582 1.23 5.19 -33.83
CA MET A 582 2.28 5.10 -34.84
C MET A 582 3.43 6.08 -34.58
N ALA A 583 3.14 7.32 -34.16
CA ALA A 583 4.16 8.31 -33.82
C ALA A 583 5.08 7.82 -32.69
N VAL A 584 4.49 7.22 -31.65
CA VAL A 584 5.26 6.64 -30.54
C VAL A 584 6.13 5.47 -31.01
N ILE A 585 5.56 4.55 -31.78
CA ILE A 585 6.29 3.37 -32.28
C ILE A 585 7.45 3.80 -33.17
N ILE A 586 7.22 4.71 -34.13
CA ILE A 586 8.27 5.04 -35.11
C ILE A 586 9.41 5.83 -34.50
N VAL A 587 9.14 6.73 -33.55
CA VAL A 587 10.18 7.49 -32.83
C VAL A 587 11.06 6.56 -31.99
N ARG A 588 10.44 5.57 -31.31
CA ARG A 588 11.19 4.51 -30.62
C ARG A 588 12.00 3.65 -31.58
N ALA A 589 11.44 3.29 -32.73
CA ALA A 589 12.09 2.44 -33.73
C ALA A 589 13.40 3.02 -34.26
N ILE A 590 13.49 4.34 -34.38
CA ILE A 590 14.70 5.05 -34.83
C ILE A 590 15.55 5.58 -33.67
N GLY A 591 15.24 5.21 -32.42
CA GLY A 591 16.04 5.57 -31.24
C GLY A 591 15.97 7.04 -30.83
N LEU A 592 14.97 7.79 -31.31
CA LEU A 592 14.72 9.16 -30.86
C LEU A 592 14.03 9.17 -29.50
N VAL A 593 14.28 10.22 -28.73
CA VAL A 593 13.63 10.48 -27.44
C VAL A 593 12.47 11.47 -27.62
N PRO A 594 11.41 11.39 -26.82
CA PRO A 594 10.34 12.39 -26.85
C PRO A 594 10.88 13.75 -26.42
N VAL A 595 10.37 14.83 -27.02
CA VAL A 595 10.71 16.20 -26.63
C VAL A 595 10.06 16.52 -25.28
N GLU A 596 10.86 17.01 -24.33
CA GLU A 596 10.39 17.53 -23.05
C GLU A 596 9.70 18.89 -23.30
N ASN A 597 8.46 19.05 -22.84
CA ASN A 597 7.59 20.22 -23.09
C ASN A 597 7.25 20.47 -24.57
N PRO A 598 6.50 19.56 -25.22
CA PRO A 598 6.18 19.67 -26.65
C PRO A 598 5.22 20.85 -26.94
N GLU A 599 5.64 21.76 -27.82
CA GLU A 599 4.80 22.86 -28.31
C GLU A 599 4.19 22.56 -29.69
N LEU A 600 3.25 21.62 -29.71
CA LEU A 600 2.59 21.21 -30.95
C LEU A 600 1.73 22.34 -31.53
N LYS A 601 1.93 22.63 -32.82
CA LYS A 601 1.23 23.72 -33.56
C LYS A 601 -0.04 23.27 -34.28
N PHE A 602 -0.50 22.05 -34.02
CA PHE A 602 -1.72 21.51 -34.60
C PHE A 602 -2.96 22.15 -33.96
N LYS A 603 -4.03 22.33 -34.74
CA LYS A 603 -5.29 22.90 -34.25
C LYS A 603 -6.00 22.00 -33.24
N ASP A 604 -5.83 20.70 -33.38
CA ASP A 604 -6.36 19.64 -32.52
C ASP A 604 -5.32 19.16 -31.51
N LYS A 605 -4.36 20.01 -31.13
CA LYS A 605 -3.32 19.67 -30.14
C LYS A 605 -3.91 19.24 -28.79
N ASP A 606 -5.08 19.74 -28.42
CA ASP A 606 -5.75 19.41 -27.16
C ASP A 606 -6.37 18.00 -27.18
N GLU A 607 -6.52 17.38 -28.37
CA GLU A 607 -6.94 15.97 -28.52
C GLU A 607 -5.75 14.99 -28.42
N ILE A 608 -4.52 15.51 -28.41
CA ILE A 608 -3.30 14.72 -28.33
C ILE A 608 -2.98 14.45 -26.86
N GLY A 609 -3.10 13.19 -26.45
CA GLY A 609 -2.73 12.79 -25.09
C GLY A 609 -1.24 13.01 -24.81
N GLU A 610 -0.92 13.38 -23.56
CA GLU A 610 0.44 13.68 -23.11
C GLU A 610 1.44 12.55 -23.41
N TRP A 611 0.98 11.29 -23.33
CA TRP A 611 1.77 10.09 -23.64
C TRP A 611 2.32 10.06 -25.07
N ALA A 612 1.70 10.78 -26.01
CA ALA A 612 2.10 10.86 -27.42
C ALA A 612 2.72 12.20 -27.80
N ALA A 613 2.43 13.28 -27.06
CA ALA A 613 2.75 14.65 -27.46
C ALA A 613 4.26 14.87 -27.71
N GLY A 614 5.13 14.40 -26.80
CA GLY A 614 6.59 14.51 -26.95
C GLY A 614 7.15 13.70 -28.12
N TYR A 615 6.56 12.53 -28.40
CA TYR A 615 6.92 11.71 -29.55
C TYR A 615 6.46 12.34 -30.86
N ILE A 616 5.25 12.90 -30.89
CA ILE A 616 4.72 13.60 -32.06
C ILE A 616 5.58 14.83 -32.36
N GLN A 617 5.99 15.60 -31.35
CA GLN A 617 6.89 16.74 -31.53
C GLN A 617 8.22 16.29 -32.12
N ALA A 618 8.86 15.26 -31.54
CA ALA A 618 10.12 14.71 -32.07
C ALA A 618 9.99 14.28 -33.55
N ALA A 619 8.87 13.65 -33.90
CA ALA A 619 8.60 13.21 -35.27
C ALA A 619 8.35 14.39 -36.24
N VAL A 620 7.71 15.47 -35.77
CA VAL A 620 7.52 16.71 -36.54
C VAL A 620 8.86 17.41 -36.78
N ASP A 621 9.67 17.57 -35.73
CA ASP A 621 10.99 18.21 -35.81
C ASP A 621 11.93 17.47 -36.78
N ASN A 622 11.74 16.16 -36.92
CA ASN A 622 12.51 15.31 -37.83
C ASN A 622 11.88 15.12 -39.22
N ASN A 623 10.82 15.87 -39.54
CA ASN A 623 10.06 15.81 -40.80
C ASN A 623 9.46 14.44 -41.13
N ILE A 624 9.28 13.58 -40.13
CA ILE A 624 8.67 12.24 -40.25
C ILE A 624 7.16 12.37 -40.37
N ILE A 625 6.58 13.26 -39.56
CA ILE A 625 5.16 13.56 -39.52
C ILE A 625 4.94 14.97 -40.04
N VAL A 626 3.97 15.10 -40.93
CA VAL A 626 3.37 16.38 -41.31
C VAL A 626 1.88 16.27 -41.01
N GLY A 627 1.30 17.33 -40.47
CA GLY A 627 -0.15 17.42 -40.26
C GLY A 627 -0.91 17.40 -41.60
N TYR A 628 -2.22 17.35 -41.52
CA TYR A 628 -3.09 17.51 -42.69
C TYR A 628 -3.14 18.97 -43.14
N GLU A 629 -3.65 19.20 -44.36
CA GLU A 629 -3.74 20.54 -44.98
C GLU A 629 -4.54 21.55 -44.13
N ASP A 630 -5.46 21.07 -43.30
CA ASP A 630 -6.25 21.90 -42.37
C ASP A 630 -5.49 22.27 -41.08
N ASN A 631 -4.22 21.88 -40.97
CA ASN A 631 -3.34 22.02 -39.81
C ASN A 631 -3.76 21.17 -38.59
N THR A 632 -4.35 19.99 -38.82
CA THR A 632 -4.67 19.00 -37.77
C THR A 632 -3.70 17.80 -37.79
N PHE A 633 -3.57 17.09 -36.67
CA PHE A 633 -2.81 15.84 -36.56
C PHE A 633 -3.69 14.58 -36.63
N ARG A 634 -4.91 14.68 -36.08
CA ARG A 634 -5.95 13.64 -35.95
C ARG A 634 -5.46 12.42 -35.17
N PRO A 635 -5.15 12.55 -33.87
CA PRO A 635 -4.44 11.53 -33.09
C PRO A 635 -5.16 10.18 -33.04
N SER A 636 -6.50 10.19 -32.99
CA SER A 636 -7.32 8.97 -32.88
C SER A 636 -7.67 8.33 -34.23
N ASN A 637 -7.37 8.99 -35.36
CA ASN A 637 -7.67 8.42 -36.67
C ASN A 637 -6.84 7.15 -36.90
N LYS A 638 -7.48 6.15 -37.52
CA LYS A 638 -6.79 4.95 -37.98
C LYS A 638 -5.84 5.30 -39.10
N LEU A 639 -4.65 4.71 -39.05
CA LEU A 639 -3.59 4.98 -40.00
C LEU A 639 -3.83 4.22 -41.30
N THR A 640 -3.83 4.92 -42.43
CA THR A 640 -3.93 4.28 -43.74
C THR A 640 -2.59 3.69 -44.18
N ARG A 641 -2.62 2.73 -45.10
CA ARG A 641 -1.43 2.04 -45.60
C ARG A 641 -0.43 2.97 -46.27
N GLU A 642 -0.90 3.95 -47.04
CA GLU A 642 0.00 4.94 -47.64
C GLU A 642 0.61 5.91 -46.63
N GLU A 643 -0.11 6.28 -45.57
CA GLU A 643 0.42 7.10 -44.48
C GLU A 643 1.50 6.36 -43.68
N MET A 644 1.26 5.08 -43.36
CA MET A 644 2.25 4.21 -42.73
C MET A 644 3.54 4.17 -43.55
N VAL A 645 3.44 3.94 -44.86
CA VAL A 645 4.62 3.89 -45.74
C VAL A 645 5.38 5.21 -45.70
N VAL A 646 4.69 6.34 -45.86
CA VAL A 646 5.37 7.64 -45.85
C VAL A 646 6.07 7.91 -44.51
N MET A 647 5.41 7.63 -43.38
CA MET A 647 6.02 7.82 -42.06
C MET A 647 7.26 6.95 -41.87
N VAL A 648 7.18 5.66 -42.20
CA VAL A 648 8.31 4.73 -42.03
C VAL A 648 9.46 5.09 -42.96
N MET A 649 9.19 5.34 -44.25
CA MET A 649 10.24 5.64 -45.23
C MET A 649 10.98 6.93 -44.88
N LYS A 650 10.25 7.95 -44.39
CA LYS A 650 10.86 9.20 -43.89
C LYS A 650 11.68 9.00 -42.62
N ALA A 651 11.20 8.19 -41.68
CA ALA A 651 11.92 7.89 -40.44
C ALA A 651 13.29 7.27 -40.71
N TYR A 652 13.35 6.33 -41.66
CA TYR A 652 14.58 5.68 -42.11
C TYR A 652 15.30 6.39 -43.26
N LYS A 653 14.95 7.66 -43.54
CA LYS A 653 15.64 8.56 -44.48
C LYS A 653 15.73 8.02 -45.92
N TYR A 654 14.72 7.27 -46.37
CA TYR A 654 14.56 6.95 -47.79
C TYR A 654 13.98 8.13 -48.54
N GLU A 655 14.52 8.42 -49.72
CA GLU A 655 14.02 9.48 -50.60
C GLU A 655 12.95 8.93 -51.57
N PRO A 656 11.91 9.74 -51.89
CA PRO A 656 10.87 9.34 -52.82
C PRO A 656 11.42 9.27 -54.25
N VAL A 657 10.89 8.33 -55.05
CA VAL A 657 11.18 8.27 -56.49
C VAL A 657 10.54 9.47 -57.18
N GLN A 658 11.30 10.21 -57.98
CA GLN A 658 10.84 11.44 -58.66
C GLN A 658 9.85 11.18 -59.80
N ASN A 659 10.03 10.09 -60.55
CA ASN A 659 9.11 9.62 -61.59
C ASN A 659 8.64 8.20 -61.25
N PRO A 660 7.76 8.03 -60.26
CA PRO A 660 7.41 6.72 -59.74
C PRO A 660 6.54 5.95 -60.74
N GLU A 661 6.98 4.76 -61.14
CA GLU A 661 6.15 3.78 -61.83
C GLU A 661 5.81 2.65 -60.86
N VAL A 662 4.52 2.43 -60.62
CA VAL A 662 4.01 1.32 -59.82
C VAL A 662 3.02 0.50 -60.64
N ALA A 663 3.15 -0.82 -60.56
CA ALA A 663 2.38 -1.78 -61.37
C ALA A 663 1.06 -2.22 -60.69
N PHE A 664 0.46 -1.37 -59.86
CA PHE A 664 -0.79 -1.69 -59.16
C PHE A 664 -2.02 -1.28 -59.96
N THR A 665 -3.08 -2.10 -59.85
CA THR A 665 -4.36 -1.86 -60.52
C THR A 665 -5.13 -0.68 -59.93
N ASP A 666 -4.94 -0.41 -58.63
CA ASP A 666 -5.51 0.70 -57.87
C ASP A 666 -4.53 1.88 -57.71
N LYS A 667 -3.52 1.99 -58.59
CA LYS A 667 -2.52 3.08 -58.51
C LYS A 667 -3.12 4.49 -58.56
N ALA A 668 -4.30 4.65 -59.13
CA ALA A 668 -5.02 5.93 -59.18
C ALA A 668 -5.52 6.39 -57.80
N ASP A 669 -5.67 5.47 -56.85
CA ASP A 669 -6.12 5.77 -55.48
C ASP A 669 -4.95 6.14 -54.55
N ILE A 670 -3.70 5.97 -55.01
CA ILE A 670 -2.49 6.34 -54.26
C ILE A 670 -2.31 7.85 -54.40
N GLY A 671 -2.19 8.54 -53.27
CA GLY A 671 -2.00 10.00 -53.27
C GLY A 671 -0.71 10.42 -53.99
N ASN A 672 -0.76 11.53 -54.74
CA ASN A 672 0.45 12.10 -55.37
C ASN A 672 1.57 12.40 -54.35
N TRP A 673 1.21 12.69 -53.11
CA TRP A 673 2.15 12.95 -52.00
C TRP A 673 2.82 11.66 -51.47
N SER A 674 2.22 10.49 -51.67
CA SER A 674 2.69 9.19 -51.15
C SER A 674 3.33 8.32 -52.24
N ILE A 675 2.92 8.46 -53.50
CA ILE A 675 3.30 7.55 -54.60
C ILE A 675 4.81 7.40 -54.81
N GLY A 676 5.60 8.46 -54.61
CA GLY A 676 7.07 8.39 -54.69
C GLY A 676 7.70 7.51 -53.60
N TYR A 677 7.16 7.57 -52.38
CA TYR A 677 7.58 6.71 -51.26
C TYR A 677 7.06 5.28 -51.41
N VAL A 678 5.84 5.10 -51.92
CA VAL A 678 5.28 3.78 -52.22
C VAL A 678 6.13 3.08 -53.27
N ALA A 679 6.49 3.77 -54.36
CA ALA A 679 7.38 3.21 -55.38
C ALA A 679 8.72 2.78 -54.77
N LYS A 680 9.34 3.64 -53.93
CA LYS A 680 10.60 3.31 -53.26
C LYS A 680 10.44 2.09 -52.34
N ALA A 681 9.37 2.00 -51.56
CA ALA A 681 9.14 0.90 -50.62
C ALA A 681 8.91 -0.46 -51.32
N VAL A 682 8.32 -0.43 -52.52
CA VAL A 682 8.16 -1.62 -53.36
C VAL A 682 9.46 -2.01 -54.04
N GLU A 683 10.21 -1.03 -54.56
CA GLU A 683 11.55 -1.22 -55.15
C GLU A 683 12.50 -1.89 -54.16
N THR A 684 12.49 -1.45 -52.90
CA THR A 684 13.34 -1.99 -51.81
C THR A 684 12.74 -3.23 -51.14
N LYS A 685 11.59 -3.72 -51.62
CA LYS A 685 10.86 -4.89 -51.06
C LYS A 685 10.47 -4.75 -49.58
N ILE A 686 10.48 -3.52 -49.04
CA ILE A 686 10.03 -3.23 -47.68
C ILE A 686 8.52 -3.48 -47.57
N VAL A 687 7.78 -3.12 -48.63
CA VAL A 687 6.34 -3.36 -48.76
C VAL A 687 6.03 -4.07 -50.05
N ALA A 688 5.14 -5.07 -49.99
CA ALA A 688 4.57 -5.75 -51.15
C ALA A 688 3.11 -5.33 -51.39
N GLY A 689 2.66 -5.48 -52.63
CA GLY A 689 1.23 -5.45 -52.97
C GLY A 689 0.52 -6.74 -52.60
N TYR A 690 -0.81 -6.72 -52.71
CA TYR A 690 -1.65 -7.88 -52.48
C TYR A 690 -1.67 -8.82 -53.70
N PRO A 691 -2.04 -10.10 -53.54
CA PRO A 691 -2.06 -11.08 -54.64
C PRO A 691 -2.95 -10.72 -55.83
N ASP A 692 -3.94 -9.84 -55.63
CA ASP A 692 -4.83 -9.29 -56.66
C ASP A 692 -4.20 -8.11 -57.42
N ASN A 693 -2.90 -7.87 -57.24
CA ASN A 693 -2.15 -6.77 -57.82
C ASN A 693 -2.68 -5.37 -57.41
N THR A 694 -3.20 -5.26 -56.19
CA THR A 694 -3.58 -3.97 -55.56
C THR A 694 -2.59 -3.55 -54.47
N PHE A 695 -2.50 -2.25 -54.19
CA PHE A 695 -1.75 -1.70 -53.05
C PHE A 695 -2.65 -1.46 -51.83
N ARG A 696 -3.90 -1.05 -52.07
CA ARG A 696 -4.92 -0.65 -51.08
C ARG A 696 -4.49 0.54 -50.22
N PRO A 697 -4.22 1.72 -50.82
CA PRO A 697 -3.61 2.87 -50.13
C PRO A 697 -4.44 3.37 -48.94
N LYS A 698 -5.76 3.35 -49.04
CA LYS A 698 -6.70 3.85 -48.02
C LYS A 698 -7.09 2.81 -46.97
N LYS A 699 -6.60 1.57 -47.08
CA LYS A 699 -6.87 0.52 -46.10
C LYS A 699 -6.18 0.88 -44.77
N ASN A 700 -6.89 0.79 -43.66
CA ASN A 700 -6.29 0.91 -42.33
C ASN A 700 -5.30 -0.24 -42.09
N VAL A 701 -4.22 0.05 -41.38
CA VAL A 701 -3.18 -0.95 -41.08
C VAL A 701 -3.25 -1.46 -39.66
N THR A 702 -2.93 -2.74 -39.49
CA THR A 702 -2.84 -3.37 -38.17
C THR A 702 -1.46 -3.18 -37.55
N ARG A 703 -1.36 -3.41 -36.23
CA ARG A 703 -0.10 -3.41 -35.50
C ARG A 703 0.91 -4.42 -36.07
N ALA A 704 0.43 -5.58 -36.52
CA ALA A 704 1.25 -6.61 -37.18
C ALA A 704 1.81 -6.14 -38.53
N GLU A 705 1.02 -5.41 -39.31
CA GLU A 705 1.47 -4.81 -40.58
C GLU A 705 2.54 -3.76 -40.31
N VAL A 706 2.34 -2.87 -39.33
CA VAL A 706 3.35 -1.86 -38.94
C VAL A 706 4.65 -2.52 -38.48
N ALA A 707 4.58 -3.52 -37.60
CA ALA A 707 5.75 -4.21 -37.07
C ALA A 707 6.59 -4.84 -38.19
N THR A 708 5.92 -5.49 -39.14
CA THR A 708 6.57 -6.13 -40.28
C THR A 708 7.29 -5.12 -41.17
N VAL A 709 6.66 -3.99 -41.47
CA VAL A 709 7.26 -2.96 -42.32
C VAL A 709 8.48 -2.32 -41.66
N ILE A 710 8.43 -2.06 -40.34
CA ILE A 710 9.58 -1.54 -39.59
C ILE A 710 10.75 -2.55 -39.59
N VAL A 711 10.47 -3.82 -39.32
CA VAL A 711 11.52 -4.87 -39.34
C VAL A 711 12.13 -5.03 -40.74
N ASN A 712 11.33 -4.96 -41.80
CA ASN A 712 11.86 -5.00 -43.16
C ASN A 712 12.78 -3.80 -43.46
N CYS A 713 12.46 -2.60 -42.96
CA CYS A 713 13.36 -1.44 -43.06
C CYS A 713 14.68 -1.68 -42.33
N ILE A 714 14.63 -2.19 -41.10
CA ILE A 714 15.83 -2.48 -40.30
C ILE A 714 16.72 -3.47 -41.05
N LYS A 715 16.15 -4.57 -41.56
CA LYS A 715 16.88 -5.59 -42.33
C LYS A 715 17.48 -5.04 -43.62
N ALA A 716 16.70 -4.26 -44.38
CA ALA A 716 17.19 -3.65 -45.62
C ALA A 716 18.36 -2.68 -45.39
N LEU A 717 18.40 -1.99 -44.23
CA LEU A 717 19.52 -1.13 -43.85
C LEU A 717 20.74 -1.92 -43.38
N GLU A 718 20.53 -3.03 -42.65
CA GLU A 718 21.61 -3.94 -42.24
C GLU A 718 22.27 -4.60 -43.46
N GLU A 719 21.50 -5.06 -44.44
CA GLU A 719 22.01 -5.61 -45.70
C GLU A 719 22.84 -4.57 -46.47
N LYS A 720 22.33 -3.34 -46.60
CA LYS A 720 23.04 -2.23 -47.26
C LYS A 720 24.30 -1.78 -46.51
N ALA A 721 24.36 -1.95 -45.19
CA ALA A 721 25.54 -1.63 -44.39
C ALA A 721 26.61 -2.76 -44.43
N ALA A 722 26.22 -3.96 -44.84
CA ALA A 722 27.10 -5.11 -45.01
C ALA A 722 27.71 -5.21 -46.43
N GLU A 723 27.09 -4.57 -47.42
CA GLU A 723 27.62 -4.33 -48.78
C GLU A 723 28.60 -3.15 -48.82
#